data_AF-A0A6P4Z9B7-F1
#
_entry.id   AF-A0A6P4Z9B7-F1
#
_cell.length_a   1.000
_cell.length_b   1.000
_cell.length_c   1.000
_cell.angle_alpha   90.00
_cell.angle_beta   90.00
_cell.angle_gamma   90.00
#
_symmetry.space_group_name_H-M   'P 1'
#
loop_
_entity.id
_entity.type
_entity.pdbx_description
1 polymer ?
#
loop_
_entity_poly.entity_id
_entity_poly.type
_entity_poly.pdbx_seq_one_letter_code
_entity_poly.pdbx_strand_id
1 'polypeptide(L)'
;MLGGTKVLISGPCFDDSNVNIWCKFGDKDPVSGWVESNITAACISPFLAVPGRIPLLFSTDGGNTVHDAVYTSVDPNRLVAELEVTENSDETITIEWHPFNIDDNVVNVRLHGFDEVTGTWNIISQLATSIPNTGSYTLSTVDGWIPITVVKTGAISIVAGNGISRVLYGAIGTYIAVKATAPSLCQSWYNEDSLLPDFLEELSRDFPCPRRLNQALEDTGSFQPDPGCSSESSSSTNCLYHPGAHHCVLSIGQTHFVADVYPWNVCCKLSSNCDLYFVLRPANDATGYVFPWPAWTFGDPHFITLDGVSYTFNGAGEFLLLVVNNGQFSVQGRMEQLASNGSALSATILTALVMKENSSETVQVQLSEVRTMDVLVDGHLQDFQELTVQEFNGFMVTVETASEARISFNSGIGVAVRAVEDMLSIAVTLPRFARGNTVGLLGKWNGDPADDLTTPDGAVVPADSSTQDIHYQFGLLWMISEEDSLFTYGPGRNYSSFSDPGFTPSFVSPSVDPEFQAAAEEVCGDNQACLFDVLITGRLSVANVSIRAVQEYTEQVEELFTCGSLDPPDVAGTLVISNYSVGSVATFECEYGVLATPWERVCQSDASWSYAPPPICDVECPVLMSPDNGALNSTDNFYPDVVEVSCDDGYEASQATVTCQANGTWTGAPTCNDINECVEGTHNCHSDAICINNQGSFSCACNTGYSGDGVVCTAIDCRLTFPGNDVNFAIYDNRCHWFSRGSEVFDYMTAEQFCTTRGGRLVTVKDSAKQQWIENYIINNLPRRNFWIGLKDRHIEKSFMWSDGTSFSNGDYSNWHRVDNPPKHHKLRDCVIIHRVRKQWAVVNCNKKRNRFICEMANP
;
A
#
# COMPACT_ATOMS: atom_id res chain seq x y z
N MET A 1 -42.66 -9.24 -0.33
CA MET A 1 -42.60 -8.57 -1.64
C MET A 1 -42.88 -7.08 -1.48
N LEU A 2 -42.30 -6.22 -2.31
CA LEU A 2 -42.53 -4.76 -2.38
C LEU A 2 -43.94 -4.39 -2.86
N GLY A 3 -44.97 -5.20 -2.61
CA GLY A 3 -46.33 -4.98 -3.13
C GLY A 3 -46.83 -6.07 -4.07
N GLY A 4 -48.06 -5.90 -4.58
CA GLY A 4 -48.69 -6.82 -5.53
C GLY A 4 -49.23 -8.11 -4.91
N THR A 5 -49.00 -8.30 -3.62
CA THR A 5 -49.46 -9.45 -2.85
C THR A 5 -50.96 -9.35 -2.61
N LYS A 6 -51.67 -10.44 -2.88
CA LYS A 6 -53.09 -10.59 -2.57
C LYS A 6 -53.27 -10.84 -1.07
N VAL A 7 -53.80 -9.84 -0.39
CA VAL A 7 -54.11 -9.88 1.04
C VAL A 7 -55.54 -10.36 1.21
N LEU A 8 -55.71 -11.48 1.93
CA LEU A 8 -57.02 -12.05 2.22
C LEU A 8 -57.48 -11.59 3.61
N ILE A 9 -58.69 -11.06 3.67
CA ILE A 9 -59.35 -10.61 4.89
C ILE A 9 -60.49 -11.59 5.19
N SER A 10 -60.36 -12.35 6.27
CA SER A 10 -61.42 -13.25 6.72
C SER A 10 -62.40 -12.52 7.62
N GLY A 11 -63.71 -12.69 7.37
CA GLY A 11 -64.75 -12.02 8.13
C GLY A 11 -66.09 -12.78 8.14
N PRO A 12 -66.98 -12.47 9.09
CA PRO A 12 -68.29 -13.11 9.19
C PRO A 12 -69.25 -12.53 8.13
N CYS A 13 -69.38 -13.19 6.98
CA CYS A 13 -70.41 -12.93 5.95
C CYS A 13 -70.27 -11.61 5.16
N PHE A 14 -69.53 -11.62 4.06
CA PHE A 14 -69.55 -10.56 3.04
C PHE A 14 -70.74 -10.75 2.08
N ASP A 15 -71.71 -9.82 2.08
CA ASP A 15 -72.89 -9.84 1.19
C ASP A 15 -72.67 -8.88 0.01
N ASP A 16 -72.72 -9.40 -1.23
CA ASP A 16 -72.34 -8.72 -2.48
C ASP A 16 -73.11 -7.41 -2.76
N SER A 17 -74.22 -7.17 -2.05
CA SER A 17 -75.15 -6.10 -2.36
C SER A 17 -74.80 -4.72 -1.76
N ASN A 18 -73.87 -4.60 -0.80
CA ASN A 18 -73.51 -3.32 -0.15
C ASN A 18 -72.07 -3.22 0.41
N VAL A 19 -71.15 -4.09 -0.01
CA VAL A 19 -69.79 -4.16 0.54
C VAL A 19 -68.84 -3.27 -0.26
N ASN A 20 -68.34 -2.19 0.36
CA ASN A 20 -67.31 -1.31 -0.22
C ASN A 20 -66.01 -1.52 0.55
N ILE A 21 -65.18 -2.45 0.06
CA ILE A 21 -63.91 -2.81 0.71
C ILE A 21 -62.82 -1.84 0.26
N TRP A 22 -62.03 -1.37 1.21
CA TRP A 22 -60.75 -0.74 0.92
C TRP A 22 -59.69 -1.14 1.94
N CYS A 23 -58.44 -1.12 1.51
CA CYS A 23 -57.27 -1.35 2.33
C CYS A 23 -56.28 -0.21 2.16
N LYS A 24 -55.68 0.29 3.24
CA LYS A 24 -54.67 1.33 3.25
C LYS A 24 -53.41 0.75 3.88
N PHE A 25 -52.32 0.78 3.11
CA PHE A 25 -51.03 0.21 3.49
C PHE A 25 -50.05 1.34 3.83
N GLY A 26 -49.77 1.55 5.11
CA GLY A 26 -48.98 2.66 5.63
C GLY A 26 -49.56 4.01 5.19
N ASP A 27 -48.69 4.87 4.66
CA ASP A 27 -49.06 6.20 4.15
C ASP A 27 -49.60 6.18 2.71
N LYS A 28 -49.77 5.00 2.10
CA LYS A 28 -50.31 4.90 0.74
C LYS A 28 -51.80 5.23 0.71
N ASP A 29 -52.28 5.67 -0.45
CA ASP A 29 -53.70 5.86 -0.68
C ASP A 29 -54.47 4.54 -0.53
N PRO A 30 -55.72 4.57 -0.03
CA PRO A 30 -56.57 3.38 0.05
C PRO A 30 -56.76 2.73 -1.32
N VAL A 31 -56.46 1.43 -1.41
CA VAL A 31 -56.77 0.59 -2.56
C VAL A 31 -58.14 -0.04 -2.40
N SER A 32 -58.92 -0.11 -3.48
CA SER A 32 -60.20 -0.82 -3.47
C SER A 32 -59.97 -2.33 -3.35
N GLY A 33 -60.78 -3.00 -2.52
CA GLY A 33 -60.84 -4.45 -2.43
C GLY A 33 -62.12 -5.02 -3.05
N TRP A 34 -62.23 -6.34 -3.06
CA TRP A 34 -63.39 -7.07 -3.56
C TRP A 34 -63.76 -8.25 -2.66
N VAL A 35 -64.98 -8.75 -2.82
CA VAL A 35 -65.45 -9.97 -2.16
C VAL A 35 -64.98 -11.17 -2.97
N GLU A 36 -64.20 -12.06 -2.35
CA GLU A 36 -63.70 -13.30 -2.95
C GLU A 36 -64.70 -14.45 -2.71
N SER A 37 -65.27 -14.48 -1.51
CA SER A 37 -66.30 -15.42 -1.10
C SER A 37 -67.15 -14.79 0.00
N ASN A 38 -68.22 -15.47 0.41
CA ASN A 38 -69.03 -15.03 1.54
C ASN A 38 -68.26 -14.92 2.87
N ILE A 39 -67.03 -15.44 2.98
CA ILE A 39 -66.21 -15.36 4.21
C ILE A 39 -64.84 -14.72 3.99
N THR A 40 -64.52 -14.33 2.76
CA THR A 40 -63.21 -13.78 2.40
C THR A 40 -63.37 -12.57 1.50
N ALA A 41 -62.77 -11.46 1.91
CA ALA A 41 -62.53 -10.29 1.09
C ALA A 41 -61.04 -10.26 0.69
N ALA A 42 -60.70 -9.51 -0.35
CA ALA A 42 -59.33 -9.39 -0.81
C ALA A 42 -58.98 -7.96 -1.20
N CYS A 43 -57.71 -7.61 -0.99
CA CYS A 43 -57.07 -6.39 -1.48
C CYS A 43 -55.72 -6.77 -2.10
N ILE A 44 -55.26 -6.00 -3.08
CA ILE A 44 -53.88 -6.11 -3.57
C ILE A 44 -53.04 -5.03 -2.91
N SER A 45 -51.95 -5.41 -2.24
CA SER A 45 -51.01 -4.42 -1.72
C SER A 45 -50.47 -3.54 -2.86
N PRO A 46 -50.44 -2.20 -2.70
CA PRO A 46 -49.79 -1.32 -3.66
C PRO A 46 -48.28 -1.57 -3.63
N PHE A 47 -47.52 -0.89 -4.48
CA PHE A 47 -46.07 -0.91 -4.37
C PHE A 47 -45.62 -0.31 -3.01
N LEU A 48 -44.86 -1.08 -2.24
CA LEU A 48 -44.36 -0.77 -0.90
C LEU A 48 -42.86 -0.54 -1.02
N ALA A 49 -42.42 0.67 -0.69
CA ALA A 49 -41.08 1.15 -1.00
C ALA A 49 -39.99 0.68 -0.02
N VAL A 50 -40.36 -0.01 1.07
CA VAL A 50 -39.44 -0.40 2.14
C VAL A 50 -39.84 -1.80 2.62
N PRO A 51 -38.91 -2.75 2.78
CA PRO A 51 -39.17 -3.96 3.55
C PRO A 51 -39.40 -3.60 5.03
N GLY A 52 -40.22 -4.38 5.72
CA GLY A 52 -40.59 -4.12 7.10
C GLY A 52 -42.10 -4.17 7.34
N ARG A 53 -42.49 -4.00 8.60
CA ARG A 53 -43.89 -4.03 9.01
C ARG A 53 -44.52 -2.65 8.85
N ILE A 54 -45.58 -2.57 8.05
CA ILE A 54 -46.33 -1.33 7.83
C ILE A 54 -47.76 -1.46 8.39
N PRO A 55 -48.36 -0.36 8.88
CA PRO A 55 -49.77 -0.36 9.27
C PRO A 55 -50.68 -0.76 8.12
N LEU A 56 -51.65 -1.64 8.37
CA LEU A 56 -52.71 -1.98 7.43
C LEU A 56 -54.03 -1.56 8.03
N LEU A 57 -54.64 -0.51 7.49
CA LEU A 57 -56.02 -0.16 7.80
C LEU A 57 -56.93 -0.76 6.75
N PHE A 58 -58.05 -1.34 7.14
CA PHE A 58 -59.03 -1.81 6.17
C PHE A 58 -60.45 -1.57 6.65
N SER A 59 -61.34 -1.42 5.68
CA SER A 59 -62.77 -1.31 5.91
C SER A 59 -63.48 -2.21 4.94
N THR A 60 -64.57 -2.82 5.40
CA THR A 60 -65.43 -3.70 4.61
C THR A 60 -66.81 -3.08 4.34
N ASP A 61 -67.07 -1.89 4.86
CA ASP A 61 -68.36 -1.20 4.85
C ASP A 61 -68.27 0.25 4.34
N GLY A 62 -67.23 0.57 3.55
CA GLY A 62 -67.03 1.88 2.95
C GLY A 62 -66.49 2.95 3.90
N GLY A 63 -65.83 2.53 4.99
CA GLY A 63 -65.20 3.41 5.99
C GLY A 63 -66.07 3.70 7.22
N ASN A 64 -67.23 3.04 7.38
CA ASN A 64 -68.04 3.20 8.59
C ASN A 64 -67.37 2.50 9.79
N THR A 65 -66.70 1.38 9.53
CA THR A 65 -65.83 0.68 10.47
C THR A 65 -64.44 0.57 9.85
N VAL A 66 -63.42 0.99 10.58
CA VAL A 66 -62.01 0.85 10.19
C VAL A 66 -61.34 -0.09 11.19
N HIS A 67 -60.72 -1.13 10.65
CA HIS A 67 -59.93 -2.09 11.40
C HIS A 67 -58.46 -1.84 11.14
N ASP A 68 -57.63 -2.09 12.15
CA ASP A 68 -56.18 -2.03 12.11
C ASP A 68 -55.58 -3.44 12.11
N ALA A 69 -54.51 -3.60 11.35
CA ALA A 69 -53.69 -4.78 11.25
C ALA A 69 -52.26 -4.36 10.89
N VAL A 70 -51.35 -5.34 10.78
CA VAL A 70 -49.97 -5.13 10.34
C VAL A 70 -49.74 -5.95 9.09
N TYR A 71 -49.07 -5.35 8.11
CA TYR A 71 -48.66 -6.01 6.88
C TYR A 71 -47.14 -5.98 6.75
N THR A 72 -46.51 -7.13 6.55
CA THR A 72 -45.05 -7.22 6.37
C THR A 72 -44.70 -7.14 4.88
N SER A 73 -43.98 -6.08 4.50
CA SER A 73 -43.28 -6.02 3.22
C SER A 73 -41.92 -6.72 3.35
N VAL A 74 -41.53 -7.49 2.33
CA VAL A 74 -40.28 -8.29 2.33
C VAL A 74 -39.50 -7.93 1.08
N ASP A 75 -38.18 -7.77 1.22
CA ASP A 75 -37.24 -7.46 0.13
C ASP A 75 -37.37 -8.51 -1.00
N PRO A 76 -37.48 -8.11 -2.28
CA PRO A 76 -37.58 -9.03 -3.40
C PRO A 76 -36.38 -9.96 -3.55
N ASN A 77 -35.18 -9.53 -3.14
CA ASN A 77 -33.94 -10.31 -3.25
C ASN A 77 -33.90 -11.49 -2.25
N ARG A 78 -34.82 -11.53 -1.28
CA ARG A 78 -34.91 -12.57 -0.23
C ARG A 78 -36.03 -13.60 -0.46
N LEU A 79 -36.87 -13.41 -1.48
CA LEU A 79 -37.91 -14.37 -1.86
C LEU A 79 -37.56 -14.98 -3.23
N VAL A 80 -37.89 -16.27 -3.43
CA VAL A 80 -37.87 -16.90 -4.76
C VAL A 80 -38.63 -15.98 -5.71
N ALA A 81 -37.95 -15.38 -6.68
CA ALA A 81 -38.49 -14.27 -7.43
C ALA A 81 -39.74 -14.72 -8.22
N GLU A 82 -40.90 -14.12 -7.94
CA GLU A 82 -42.11 -14.32 -8.78
C GLU A 82 -41.91 -13.75 -10.21
N LEU A 83 -40.85 -12.96 -10.40
CA LEU A 83 -40.39 -12.31 -11.62
C LEU A 83 -38.87 -12.47 -11.77
N GLU A 84 -38.42 -13.20 -12.79
CA GLU A 84 -37.00 -13.32 -13.15
C GLU A 84 -36.66 -12.34 -14.27
N VAL A 85 -35.51 -11.66 -14.16
CA VAL A 85 -35.04 -10.71 -15.18
C VAL A 85 -33.66 -11.17 -15.66
N THR A 86 -33.55 -11.47 -16.95
CA THR A 86 -32.35 -12.01 -17.58
C THR A 86 -31.84 -11.06 -18.65
N GLU A 87 -30.57 -10.64 -18.54
CA GLU A 87 -29.86 -9.94 -19.62
C GLU A 87 -29.33 -10.97 -20.62
N ASN A 88 -29.74 -10.84 -21.87
CA ASN A 88 -29.26 -11.70 -22.95
C ASN A 88 -28.02 -11.08 -23.59
N SER A 89 -27.18 -11.91 -24.21
CA SER A 89 -25.96 -11.46 -24.90
C SER A 89 -26.19 -10.54 -26.10
N ASP A 90 -27.44 -10.39 -26.54
CA ASP A 90 -27.87 -9.63 -27.72
C ASP A 90 -28.50 -8.27 -27.37
N GLU A 91 -28.21 -7.74 -26.17
CA GLU A 91 -28.73 -6.46 -25.68
C GLU A 91 -30.27 -6.44 -25.57
N THR A 92 -30.89 -7.61 -25.42
CA THR A 92 -32.30 -7.74 -25.04
C THR A 92 -32.42 -8.15 -23.57
N ILE A 93 -33.54 -7.76 -22.97
CA ILE A 93 -33.84 -8.12 -21.59
C ILE A 93 -35.14 -8.90 -21.58
N THR A 94 -35.06 -10.12 -21.07
CA THR A 94 -36.21 -11.00 -20.91
C THR A 94 -36.68 -10.92 -19.46
N ILE A 95 -37.97 -10.60 -19.30
CA ILE A 95 -38.67 -10.65 -18.02
C ILE A 95 -39.55 -11.90 -18.06
N GLU A 96 -39.38 -12.81 -17.11
CA GLU A 96 -40.11 -14.07 -17.02
C GLU A 96 -40.91 -14.15 -15.71
N TRP A 97 -42.10 -14.73 -15.78
CA TRP A 97 -42.95 -15.00 -14.62
C TRP A 97 -43.76 -16.26 -14.87
N HIS A 98 -44.23 -16.91 -13.81
CA HIS A 98 -45.13 -18.04 -13.97
C HIS A 98 -46.52 -17.55 -14.44
N PRO A 99 -47.09 -18.02 -15.56
CA PRO A 99 -48.38 -17.51 -16.07
C PRO A 99 -49.54 -17.62 -15.07
N PHE A 100 -49.60 -18.72 -14.30
CA PHE A 100 -50.58 -18.93 -13.22
C PHE A 100 -50.44 -17.96 -12.04
N ASN A 101 -49.37 -17.16 -11.98
CA ASN A 101 -49.26 -16.09 -11.01
C ASN A 101 -50.11 -14.86 -11.39
N ILE A 102 -50.81 -14.85 -12.51
CA ILE A 102 -51.77 -13.79 -12.85
C ILE A 102 -53.08 -14.42 -13.30
N ASP A 103 -54.16 -14.08 -12.59
CA ASP A 103 -55.51 -14.57 -12.87
C ASP A 103 -56.17 -13.81 -14.04
N ASP A 104 -55.48 -13.73 -15.18
CA ASP A 104 -55.96 -13.14 -16.43
C ASP A 104 -55.23 -13.74 -17.64
N ASN A 105 -55.92 -13.83 -18.77
CA ASN A 105 -55.37 -14.33 -20.04
C ASN A 105 -54.53 -13.28 -20.77
N VAL A 106 -54.66 -12.01 -20.38
CA VAL A 106 -53.86 -10.91 -20.91
C VAL A 106 -53.22 -10.11 -19.78
N VAL A 107 -52.06 -9.52 -20.06
CA VAL A 107 -51.29 -8.73 -19.10
C VAL A 107 -50.86 -7.39 -19.68
N ASN A 108 -50.56 -6.47 -18.78
CA ASN A 108 -49.99 -5.16 -19.03
C ASN A 108 -48.61 -5.11 -18.38
N VAL A 109 -47.60 -4.66 -19.11
CA VAL A 109 -46.22 -4.52 -18.62
C VAL A 109 -45.94 -3.03 -18.41
N ARG A 110 -45.59 -2.63 -17.19
CA ARG A 110 -45.35 -1.23 -16.81
C ARG A 110 -43.99 -1.05 -16.17
N LEU A 111 -43.35 0.07 -16.48
CA LEU A 111 -42.14 0.56 -15.84
C LEU A 111 -42.50 1.68 -14.86
N HIS A 112 -41.99 1.56 -13.64
CA HIS A 112 -42.11 2.53 -12.55
C HIS A 112 -40.76 3.19 -12.26
N GLY A 113 -40.80 4.42 -11.77
CA GLY A 113 -39.64 5.24 -11.41
C GLY A 113 -39.81 5.93 -10.06
N PHE A 114 -38.70 6.13 -9.36
CA PHE A 114 -38.69 6.83 -8.07
C PHE A 114 -38.37 8.32 -8.24
N ASP A 115 -39.21 9.18 -7.69
CA ASP A 115 -38.96 10.62 -7.53
C ASP A 115 -38.43 10.88 -6.11
N GLU A 116 -37.16 11.22 -6.02
CA GLU A 116 -36.45 11.48 -4.75
C GLU A 116 -36.89 12.77 -4.06
N VAL A 117 -37.41 13.75 -4.82
CA VAL A 117 -37.84 15.04 -4.26
C VAL A 117 -39.13 14.89 -3.48
N THR A 118 -40.03 14.03 -3.99
CA THR A 118 -41.33 13.77 -3.36
C THR A 118 -41.35 12.47 -2.56
N GLY A 119 -40.35 11.60 -2.71
CA GLY A 119 -40.32 10.28 -2.07
C GLY A 119 -41.37 9.32 -2.62
N THR A 120 -41.77 9.46 -3.89
CA THR A 120 -42.90 8.71 -4.47
C THR A 120 -42.52 7.94 -5.74
N TRP A 121 -43.17 6.78 -5.91
CA TRP A 121 -43.05 5.95 -7.12
C TRP A 121 -44.14 6.31 -8.13
N ASN A 122 -43.75 6.51 -9.38
CA ASN A 122 -44.65 6.88 -10.47
C ASN A 122 -44.49 5.92 -11.65
N ILE A 123 -45.58 5.65 -12.38
CA ILE A 123 -45.51 4.90 -13.64
C ILE A 123 -44.81 5.81 -14.66
N ILE A 124 -43.61 5.42 -15.10
CA ILE A 124 -42.86 6.14 -16.14
C ILE A 124 -43.38 5.78 -17.52
N SER A 125 -43.62 4.49 -17.77
CA SER A 125 -43.96 4.00 -19.11
C SER A 125 -44.80 2.73 -19.09
N GLN A 126 -45.74 2.63 -20.03
CA GLN A 126 -46.52 1.43 -20.30
C GLN A 126 -45.84 0.68 -21.46
N LEU A 127 -44.96 -0.28 -21.14
CA LEU A 127 -44.14 -1.01 -22.11
C LEU A 127 -44.98 -1.90 -23.04
N ALA A 128 -46.01 -2.55 -22.50
CA ALA A 128 -46.95 -3.34 -23.27
C ALA A 128 -48.35 -3.29 -22.66
N THR A 129 -49.39 -3.33 -23.50
CA THR A 129 -50.79 -3.28 -23.06
C THR A 129 -51.57 -4.44 -23.68
N SER A 130 -52.34 -5.15 -22.86
CA SER A 130 -53.22 -6.26 -23.26
C SER A 130 -52.52 -7.33 -24.11
N ILE A 131 -51.29 -7.70 -23.76
CA ILE A 131 -50.56 -8.79 -24.42
C ILE A 131 -51.00 -10.15 -23.84
N PRO A 132 -50.91 -11.26 -24.59
CA PRO A 132 -51.19 -12.58 -24.05
C PRO A 132 -50.31 -12.90 -22.84
N ASN A 133 -50.88 -13.53 -21.79
CA ASN A 133 -50.14 -13.97 -20.61
C ASN A 133 -49.32 -15.23 -20.92
N THR A 134 -48.19 -15.08 -21.62
CA THR A 134 -47.29 -16.17 -21.99
C THR A 134 -46.23 -16.49 -20.93
N GLY A 135 -46.16 -15.71 -19.85
CA GLY A 135 -45.14 -15.86 -18.80
C GLY A 135 -43.78 -15.25 -19.15
N SER A 136 -43.68 -14.50 -20.25
CA SER A 136 -42.43 -13.88 -20.66
C SER A 136 -42.67 -12.64 -21.52
N TYR A 137 -41.83 -11.63 -21.37
CA TYR A 137 -41.79 -10.42 -22.18
C TYR A 137 -40.35 -9.99 -22.41
N THR A 138 -39.96 -9.84 -23.68
CA THR A 138 -38.62 -9.40 -24.07
C THR A 138 -38.66 -7.97 -24.61
N LEU A 139 -37.82 -7.11 -24.04
CA LEU A 139 -37.63 -5.73 -24.48
C LEU A 139 -36.29 -5.61 -25.23
N SER A 140 -36.32 -4.96 -26.40
CA SER A 140 -35.12 -4.51 -27.10
C SER A 140 -34.63 -3.19 -26.48
N THR A 141 -33.36 -3.09 -26.12
CA THR A 141 -32.75 -1.88 -25.56
C THR A 141 -32.72 -0.68 -26.53
N VAL A 142 -33.02 -0.91 -27.81
CA VAL A 142 -32.87 0.09 -28.88
C VAL A 142 -34.14 0.93 -29.12
N ASP A 143 -35.31 0.49 -28.66
CA ASP A 143 -36.59 1.15 -28.92
C ASP A 143 -37.14 1.89 -27.69
N GLY A 144 -36.80 3.17 -27.59
CA GLY A 144 -37.55 4.13 -26.75
C GLY A 144 -36.70 4.79 -25.67
N TRP A 145 -36.35 6.05 -25.91
CA TRP A 145 -35.79 6.96 -24.93
C TRP A 145 -36.67 7.02 -23.67
N ILE A 146 -36.17 6.57 -22.53
CA ILE A 146 -36.70 6.98 -21.23
C ILE A 146 -35.96 8.29 -20.87
N PRO A 147 -36.64 9.44 -20.71
CA PRO A 147 -35.99 10.70 -20.41
C PRO A 147 -35.19 10.63 -19.10
N ILE A 148 -33.90 10.98 -19.19
CA ILE A 148 -32.88 10.93 -18.12
C ILE A 148 -33.24 11.76 -16.87
N THR A 149 -34.23 12.66 -16.96
CA THR A 149 -34.61 13.54 -15.84
C THR A 149 -35.51 12.89 -14.78
N VAL A 150 -35.89 11.61 -14.92
CA VAL A 150 -36.91 10.96 -14.04
C VAL A 150 -36.47 9.60 -13.47
N VAL A 151 -35.28 9.08 -13.79
CA VAL A 151 -34.91 7.71 -13.38
C VAL A 151 -33.58 7.68 -12.63
N LYS A 152 -33.67 7.63 -11.29
CA LYS A 152 -32.57 7.18 -10.43
C LYS A 152 -32.81 5.76 -9.84
N THR A 153 -34.04 5.24 -9.86
CA THR A 153 -34.38 3.83 -9.55
C THR A 153 -35.65 3.40 -10.30
N GLY A 154 -35.74 2.13 -10.75
CA GLY A 154 -36.86 1.62 -11.54
C GLY A 154 -37.42 0.27 -11.04
N ALA A 155 -38.71 0.02 -11.24
CA ALA A 155 -39.35 -1.27 -10.95
C ALA A 155 -40.26 -1.69 -12.12
N ILE A 156 -40.42 -2.99 -12.36
CA ILE A 156 -41.38 -3.48 -13.35
C ILE A 156 -42.59 -4.08 -12.67
N SER A 157 -43.76 -3.87 -13.27
CA SER A 157 -44.96 -4.57 -12.85
C SER A 157 -45.65 -5.27 -14.01
N ILE A 158 -46.03 -6.54 -13.79
CA ILE A 158 -46.94 -7.28 -14.66
C ILE A 158 -48.32 -7.25 -14.02
N VAL A 159 -49.27 -6.58 -14.68
CA VAL A 159 -50.62 -6.33 -14.18
C VAL A 159 -51.61 -7.14 -15.02
N ALA A 160 -52.60 -7.77 -14.38
CA ALA A 160 -53.74 -8.35 -15.09
C ALA A 160 -54.37 -7.36 -16.09
N GLY A 161 -54.90 -7.87 -17.19
CA GLY A 161 -55.59 -7.08 -18.22
C GLY A 161 -56.66 -6.15 -17.68
N ASN A 162 -57.45 -6.64 -16.72
CA ASN A 162 -58.49 -5.88 -16.03
C ASN A 162 -57.97 -4.81 -15.05
N GLY A 163 -56.67 -4.79 -14.73
CA GLY A 163 -56.03 -3.82 -13.83
C GLY A 163 -56.26 -4.04 -12.33
N ILE A 164 -57.03 -5.05 -11.91
CA ILE A 164 -57.56 -5.16 -10.55
C ILE A 164 -57.17 -6.48 -9.85
N SER A 165 -57.02 -7.60 -10.58
CA SER A 165 -56.97 -8.92 -9.93
C SER A 165 -55.60 -9.37 -9.40
N ARG A 166 -54.47 -8.98 -10.00
CA ARG A 166 -53.11 -9.26 -9.48
C ARG A 166 -52.05 -8.38 -10.15
N VAL A 167 -51.02 -8.02 -9.38
CA VAL A 167 -49.82 -7.34 -9.89
C VAL A 167 -48.58 -8.07 -9.39
N LEU A 168 -47.67 -8.42 -10.28
CA LEU A 168 -46.35 -8.93 -9.90
C LEU A 168 -45.37 -7.77 -10.00
N TYR A 169 -44.60 -7.52 -8.94
CA TYR A 169 -43.54 -6.51 -8.96
C TYR A 169 -42.18 -7.19 -8.95
N GLY A 170 -41.29 -6.74 -9.83
CA GLY A 170 -39.90 -7.16 -9.88
C GLY A 170 -39.00 -5.94 -9.71
N ALA A 171 -37.95 -6.09 -8.90
CA ALA A 171 -36.86 -5.12 -8.91
C ALA A 171 -36.16 -5.24 -10.27
N ILE A 172 -36.31 -4.23 -11.12
CA ILE A 172 -35.35 -4.01 -12.17
C ILE A 172 -34.27 -3.18 -11.51
N GLY A 173 -33.28 -3.86 -10.92
CA GLY A 173 -31.97 -3.24 -10.77
C GLY A 173 -31.65 -2.55 -12.09
N THR A 174 -31.20 -1.31 -12.03
CA THR A 174 -30.93 -0.43 -13.18
C THR A 174 -30.21 -1.15 -14.33
N TYR A 175 -30.93 -1.74 -15.29
CA TYR A 175 -30.28 -2.54 -16.34
C TYR A 175 -30.64 -2.13 -17.77
N ILE A 176 -31.71 -1.35 -18.00
CA ILE A 176 -32.14 -1.06 -19.40
C ILE A 176 -31.78 0.36 -19.85
N ALA A 177 -31.92 1.38 -18.99
CA ALA A 177 -31.69 2.77 -19.38
C ALA A 177 -30.22 3.23 -19.25
N VAL A 178 -29.39 2.47 -18.53
CA VAL A 178 -28.11 2.96 -18.01
C VAL A 178 -26.91 2.54 -18.86
N LYS A 179 -26.81 1.35 -19.46
CA LYS A 179 -25.55 0.92 -20.12
C LYS A 179 -25.02 1.91 -21.18
N ALA A 180 -25.90 2.51 -21.99
CA ALA A 180 -25.53 3.50 -23.01
C ALA A 180 -25.15 4.88 -22.44
N THR A 181 -25.61 5.23 -21.23
CA THR A 181 -25.41 6.54 -20.57
C THR A 181 -24.64 6.44 -19.25
N ALA A 182 -24.23 5.23 -18.85
CA ALA A 182 -23.54 4.94 -17.59
C ALA A 182 -22.24 5.73 -17.47
N PRO A 183 -21.42 5.87 -18.54
CA PRO A 183 -20.25 6.74 -18.47
C PRO A 183 -20.62 8.19 -18.14
N SER A 184 -21.70 8.73 -18.71
CA SER A 184 -22.15 10.11 -18.46
C SER A 184 -22.80 10.29 -17.09
N LEU A 185 -23.53 9.30 -16.58
CA LEU A 185 -24.12 9.32 -15.24
C LEU A 185 -23.04 9.20 -14.16
N CYS A 186 -22.05 8.31 -14.36
CA CYS A 186 -20.87 8.21 -13.49
C CYS A 186 -20.11 9.55 -13.45
N GLN A 187 -19.94 10.20 -14.61
CA GLN A 187 -19.28 11.50 -14.67
C GLN A 187 -20.09 12.62 -14.02
N SER A 188 -21.43 12.61 -14.16
CA SER A 188 -22.30 13.59 -13.50
C SER A 188 -22.25 13.44 -11.99
N TRP A 189 -22.37 12.20 -11.50
CA TRP A 189 -22.19 11.89 -10.08
C TRP A 189 -20.83 12.39 -9.59
N TYR A 190 -19.73 12.03 -10.27
CA TYR A 190 -18.39 12.47 -9.89
C TYR A 190 -18.28 14.00 -9.80
N ASN A 191 -18.85 14.73 -10.76
CA ASN A 191 -18.79 16.19 -10.79
C ASN A 191 -19.66 16.84 -9.70
N GLU A 192 -20.82 16.26 -9.36
CA GLU A 192 -21.70 16.79 -8.30
C GLU A 192 -21.13 16.48 -6.92
N ASP A 193 -20.68 15.25 -6.71
CA ASP A 193 -20.18 14.72 -5.44
C ASP A 193 -18.81 15.36 -5.09
N SER A 194 -17.95 15.60 -6.10
CA SER A 194 -16.68 16.36 -5.90
C SER A 194 -16.86 17.84 -5.55
N LEU A 195 -18.07 18.39 -5.67
CA LEU A 195 -18.39 19.77 -5.28
C LEU A 195 -19.00 19.86 -3.88
N LEU A 196 -19.30 18.73 -3.23
CA LEU A 196 -19.74 18.72 -1.84
C LEU A 196 -18.55 19.11 -0.95
N PRO A 197 -18.65 20.21 -0.17
CA PRO A 197 -17.58 20.62 0.73
C PRO A 197 -17.36 19.55 1.80
N ASP A 198 -16.10 19.21 2.05
CA ASP A 198 -15.65 18.34 3.15
C ASP A 198 -16.21 16.91 3.17
N PHE A 199 -16.83 16.41 2.10
CA PHE A 199 -17.46 15.08 2.08
C PHE A 199 -16.51 13.91 2.39
N LEU A 200 -15.28 13.91 1.86
CA LEU A 200 -14.26 12.91 2.23
C LEU A 200 -13.81 13.05 3.69
N GLU A 201 -13.81 14.26 4.24
CA GLU A 201 -13.51 14.52 5.64
C GLU A 201 -14.69 14.12 6.55
N GLU A 202 -15.93 14.26 6.09
CA GLU A 202 -17.17 13.78 6.75
C GLU A 202 -17.25 12.24 6.74
N LEU A 203 -17.06 11.57 5.60
CA LEU A 203 -17.01 10.09 5.53
C LEU A 203 -15.87 9.48 6.35
N SER A 204 -14.67 10.08 6.30
CA SER A 204 -13.50 9.60 7.06
C SER A 204 -13.54 9.96 8.54
N ARG A 205 -14.26 11.02 8.95
CA ARG A 205 -14.48 11.37 10.36
C ARG A 205 -15.65 10.63 11.00
N ASP A 206 -16.74 10.43 10.26
CA ASP A 206 -17.99 9.95 10.83
C ASP A 206 -18.12 8.42 10.73
N PHE A 207 -17.59 7.78 9.69
CA PHE A 207 -17.65 6.30 9.54
C PHE A 207 -16.38 5.69 8.91
N PRO A 208 -15.19 5.88 9.50
CA PRO A 208 -13.98 5.24 9.00
C PRO A 208 -14.10 3.70 9.02
N CYS A 209 -13.73 3.01 7.93
CA CYS A 209 -13.90 1.55 7.87
C CYS A 209 -13.01 0.84 8.90
N PRO A 210 -13.52 -0.14 9.65
CA PRO A 210 -12.71 -0.96 10.54
C PRO A 210 -11.73 -1.84 9.76
N ARG A 211 -10.60 -2.21 10.40
CA ARG A 211 -9.56 -3.07 9.80
C ARG A 211 -9.96 -4.53 9.78
N ARG A 212 -10.77 -4.94 10.76
CA ARG A 212 -11.18 -6.32 10.96
C ARG A 212 -12.70 -6.40 10.91
N LEU A 213 -13.19 -7.52 10.40
CA LEU A 213 -14.62 -7.78 10.33
C LEU A 213 -15.26 -7.75 11.73
N ASN A 214 -14.61 -8.29 12.75
CA ASN A 214 -15.15 -8.28 14.10
C ASN A 214 -15.29 -6.87 14.70
N GLN A 215 -14.37 -5.94 14.39
CA GLN A 215 -14.53 -4.53 14.77
C GLN A 215 -15.80 -3.94 14.15
N ALA A 216 -16.07 -4.24 12.89
CA ALA A 216 -17.32 -3.83 12.24
C ALA A 216 -18.56 -4.47 12.89
N LEU A 217 -18.47 -5.75 13.23
CA LEU A 217 -19.59 -6.46 13.85
C LEU A 217 -19.89 -5.91 15.25
N GLU A 218 -18.88 -5.54 16.05
CA GLU A 218 -19.12 -5.03 17.41
C GLU A 218 -19.45 -3.53 17.42
N ASP A 219 -19.05 -2.76 16.41
CA ASP A 219 -19.42 -1.35 16.23
C ASP A 219 -20.83 -1.23 15.62
N THR A 220 -21.82 -1.73 16.39
CA THR A 220 -23.23 -1.83 15.96
C THR A 220 -23.88 -0.48 15.67
N GLY A 221 -23.28 0.63 16.13
CA GLY A 221 -23.77 1.97 15.84
C GLY A 221 -23.36 2.45 14.45
N SER A 222 -22.17 2.03 13.99
CA SER A 222 -21.59 2.49 12.73
C SER A 222 -21.77 1.49 11.59
N PHE A 223 -21.81 0.19 11.90
CA PHE A 223 -21.84 -0.88 10.90
C PHE A 223 -22.84 -2.00 11.23
N GLN A 224 -23.37 -2.63 10.20
CA GLN A 224 -24.29 -3.77 10.30
C GLN A 224 -23.93 -4.88 9.32
N PRO A 225 -24.19 -6.15 9.63
CA PRO A 225 -24.03 -7.25 8.67
C PRO A 225 -24.84 -7.01 7.38
N ASP A 226 -24.22 -7.21 6.22
CA ASP A 226 -24.91 -7.18 4.93
C ASP A 226 -25.69 -8.49 4.77
N PRO A 227 -27.02 -8.46 4.80
CA PRO A 227 -27.80 -9.68 4.77
C PRO A 227 -27.84 -10.36 3.39
N GLY A 228 -27.36 -9.69 2.34
CA GLY A 228 -27.11 -10.27 1.03
C GLY A 228 -25.79 -11.04 0.97
N CYS A 229 -24.86 -10.79 1.89
CA CYS A 229 -23.50 -11.33 1.87
C CYS A 229 -23.20 -12.17 3.12
N SER A 230 -23.77 -13.37 3.20
CA SER A 230 -23.60 -14.29 4.35
C SER A 230 -22.99 -15.65 3.98
N SER A 231 -22.22 -16.19 4.94
CA SER A 231 -21.43 -17.42 4.82
C SER A 231 -22.24 -18.72 4.76
N GLU A 232 -23.55 -18.69 5.05
CA GLU A 232 -24.40 -19.89 5.03
C GLU A 232 -24.78 -20.33 3.61
N SER A 233 -24.52 -19.48 2.63
CA SER A 233 -24.73 -19.80 1.22
C SER A 233 -23.45 -20.37 0.59
N SER A 234 -23.50 -21.63 0.20
CA SER A 234 -22.38 -22.34 -0.43
C SER A 234 -22.10 -21.89 -1.88
N SER A 235 -22.73 -20.81 -2.36
CA SER A 235 -22.52 -20.24 -3.69
C SER A 235 -21.65 -19.01 -3.65
N SER A 236 -20.53 -19.04 -4.38
CA SER A 236 -19.53 -17.96 -4.55
C SER A 236 -20.05 -16.69 -5.26
N THR A 237 -21.35 -16.42 -5.20
CA THR A 237 -22.07 -15.35 -5.92
C THR A 237 -22.93 -14.48 -5.00
N ASN A 238 -22.92 -14.72 -3.69
CA ASN A 238 -23.92 -14.11 -2.80
C ASN A 238 -23.69 -12.62 -2.50
N CYS A 239 -22.44 -12.15 -2.47
CA CYS A 239 -22.17 -10.74 -2.22
C CYS A 239 -22.31 -9.93 -3.51
N LEU A 240 -23.52 -9.44 -3.78
CA LEU A 240 -23.90 -8.71 -5.01
C LEU A 240 -22.92 -7.56 -5.33
N TYR A 241 -22.49 -6.84 -4.30
CA TYR A 241 -21.61 -5.68 -4.38
C TYR A 241 -20.11 -6.02 -4.22
N HIS A 242 -19.78 -7.19 -3.67
CA HIS A 242 -18.40 -7.62 -3.41
C HIS A 242 -18.18 -9.10 -3.78
N PRO A 243 -18.12 -9.45 -5.07
CA PRO A 243 -18.03 -10.84 -5.51
C PRO A 243 -16.79 -11.55 -4.92
N GLY A 244 -17.01 -12.68 -4.25
CA GLY A 244 -15.95 -13.46 -3.58
C GLY A 244 -15.73 -13.13 -2.10
N ALA A 245 -16.40 -12.11 -1.57
CA ALA A 245 -16.46 -11.91 -0.12
C ALA A 245 -17.23 -13.05 0.56
N HIS A 246 -16.80 -13.43 1.77
CA HIS A 246 -17.48 -14.43 2.60
C HIS A 246 -18.46 -13.80 3.61
N HIS A 247 -18.27 -12.52 3.92
CA HIS A 247 -19.07 -11.72 4.84
C HIS A 247 -18.81 -10.24 4.54
N CYS A 248 -19.86 -9.41 4.55
CA CYS A 248 -19.74 -7.95 4.40
C CYS A 248 -20.54 -7.24 5.50
N VAL A 249 -20.19 -5.97 5.72
CA VAL A 249 -20.91 -5.05 6.60
C VAL A 249 -21.22 -3.76 5.84
N LEU A 250 -22.36 -3.17 6.14
CA LEU A 250 -22.83 -1.90 5.58
C LEU A 250 -22.71 -0.82 6.66
N SER A 251 -22.43 0.42 6.29
CA SER A 251 -22.53 1.54 7.25
C SER A 251 -23.99 1.85 7.55
N ILE A 252 -24.26 2.31 8.78
CA ILE A 252 -25.62 2.62 9.24
C ILE A 252 -25.86 4.11 9.01
N GLY A 253 -26.32 4.42 7.79
CA GLY A 253 -26.76 5.75 7.40
C GLY A 253 -27.82 5.66 6.31
N GLN A 254 -28.82 6.54 6.36
CA GLN A 254 -29.99 6.56 5.45
C GLN A 254 -29.64 6.79 3.96
N THR A 255 -28.36 6.85 3.59
CA THR A 255 -27.87 7.17 2.24
C THR A 255 -27.13 6.03 1.54
N HIS A 256 -26.86 4.87 2.17
CA HIS A 256 -26.00 3.82 1.60
C HIS A 256 -26.35 3.42 0.16
N PHE A 257 -27.65 3.33 -0.18
CA PHE A 257 -28.05 3.00 -1.55
C PHE A 257 -27.68 4.11 -2.56
N VAL A 258 -27.92 5.37 -2.22
CA VAL A 258 -27.72 6.52 -3.12
C VAL A 258 -26.27 6.98 -3.15
N ALA A 259 -25.57 6.88 -2.01
CA ALA A 259 -24.22 7.37 -1.81
C ALA A 259 -23.15 6.39 -2.30
N ASP A 260 -23.39 5.07 -2.21
CA ASP A 260 -22.36 4.05 -2.46
C ASP A 260 -22.81 3.00 -3.48
N VAL A 261 -23.98 2.37 -3.28
CA VAL A 261 -24.46 1.29 -4.15
C VAL A 261 -24.78 1.77 -5.57
N TYR A 262 -25.51 2.87 -5.70
CA TYR A 262 -25.91 3.42 -6.99
C TYR A 262 -24.70 3.91 -7.80
N PRO A 263 -23.79 4.73 -7.27
CA PRO A 263 -22.62 5.18 -8.03
C PRO A 263 -21.69 4.03 -8.39
N TRP A 264 -21.49 3.04 -7.51
CA TRP A 264 -20.71 1.85 -7.83
C TRP A 264 -21.33 1.06 -8.99
N ASN A 265 -22.64 0.85 -8.99
CA ASN A 265 -23.31 0.15 -10.09
C ASN A 265 -23.13 0.90 -11.43
N VAL A 266 -23.35 2.21 -11.44
CA VAL A 266 -23.22 3.03 -12.66
C VAL A 266 -21.77 3.11 -13.13
N CYS A 267 -20.82 3.33 -12.23
CA CYS A 267 -19.40 3.50 -12.57
C CYS A 267 -18.67 2.19 -12.83
N CYS A 268 -18.88 1.14 -12.03
CA CYS A 268 -18.08 -0.08 -12.02
C CYS A 268 -18.74 -1.29 -12.70
N LYS A 269 -20.08 -1.43 -12.61
CA LYS A 269 -20.79 -2.57 -13.22
C LYS A 269 -21.30 -2.27 -14.63
N LEU A 270 -21.85 -1.08 -14.82
CA LEU A 270 -22.53 -0.68 -16.04
C LEU A 270 -21.64 0.16 -16.98
N SER A 271 -20.45 0.55 -16.51
CA SER A 271 -19.44 1.28 -17.29
C SER A 271 -18.02 0.79 -16.96
N SER A 272 -17.02 1.26 -17.70
CA SER A 272 -15.59 1.02 -17.41
C SER A 272 -14.95 2.13 -16.56
N ASN A 273 -15.72 3.09 -16.04
CA ASN A 273 -15.23 4.25 -15.29
C ASN A 273 -15.12 3.98 -13.78
N CYS A 274 -14.79 2.75 -13.38
CA CYS A 274 -14.71 2.39 -11.97
C CYS A 274 -13.66 3.21 -11.21
N ASP A 275 -12.62 3.68 -11.91
CA ASP A 275 -11.60 4.57 -11.36
C ASP A 275 -12.20 5.88 -10.81
N LEU A 276 -13.22 6.46 -11.47
CA LEU A 276 -13.88 7.69 -10.97
C LEU A 276 -14.61 7.44 -9.65
N TYR A 277 -15.20 6.26 -9.49
CA TYR A 277 -15.81 5.86 -8.22
C TYR A 277 -14.77 5.80 -7.11
N PHE A 278 -13.66 5.12 -7.35
CA PHE A 278 -12.59 4.98 -6.35
C PHE A 278 -11.82 6.27 -6.04
N VAL A 279 -11.92 7.31 -6.87
CA VAL A 279 -11.37 8.64 -6.53
C VAL A 279 -12.16 9.32 -5.41
N LEU A 280 -13.50 9.23 -5.42
CA LEU A 280 -14.35 9.84 -4.39
C LEU A 280 -14.79 8.87 -3.29
N ARG A 281 -14.63 7.57 -3.51
CA ARG A 281 -14.87 6.47 -2.56
C ARG A 281 -13.64 5.56 -2.50
N PRO A 282 -12.46 6.08 -2.12
CA PRO A 282 -11.29 5.23 -1.92
C PRO A 282 -11.62 4.21 -0.82
N ALA A 283 -11.07 3.00 -0.94
CA ALA A 283 -11.12 2.06 0.16
C ALA A 283 -10.42 2.73 1.36
N ASN A 284 -11.19 3.02 2.41
CA ASN A 284 -10.64 3.59 3.63
C ASN A 284 -9.67 2.54 4.21
N ASP A 285 -8.42 2.92 4.41
CA ASP A 285 -7.35 2.09 4.97
C ASP A 285 -7.46 1.98 6.51
N ALA A 286 -8.64 2.29 7.05
CA ALA A 286 -8.98 2.45 8.46
C ALA A 286 -8.21 3.57 9.16
N THR A 287 -7.56 4.47 8.43
CA THR A 287 -6.88 5.61 9.03
C THR A 287 -7.92 6.56 9.63
N GLY A 288 -7.82 6.76 10.95
CA GLY A 288 -8.79 7.56 11.71
C GLY A 288 -9.92 6.76 12.37
N TYR A 289 -10.06 5.46 12.06
CA TYR A 289 -10.99 4.57 12.77
C TYR A 289 -10.58 4.45 14.24
N VAL A 290 -11.49 4.84 15.13
CA VAL A 290 -11.37 4.60 16.57
C VAL A 290 -12.65 3.91 16.96
N PHE A 291 -12.53 2.65 17.34
CA PHE A 291 -13.66 1.88 17.80
C PHE A 291 -14.30 2.55 19.04
N PRO A 292 -15.63 2.69 19.07
CA PRO A 292 -16.33 3.27 20.22
C PRO A 292 -16.23 2.31 21.40
N TRP A 293 -15.66 2.76 22.52
CA TRP A 293 -15.51 1.90 23.69
C TRP A 293 -16.91 1.53 24.22
N PRO A 294 -17.27 0.23 24.31
CA PRO A 294 -18.61 -0.15 24.64
C PRO A 294 -18.77 -0.14 26.16
N ALA A 295 -19.84 0.50 26.65
CA ALA A 295 -20.30 0.25 28.00
C ALA A 295 -21.02 -1.10 28.04
N TRP A 296 -20.77 -1.89 29.10
CA TRP A 296 -21.20 -3.28 29.16
C TRP A 296 -21.95 -3.57 30.45
N THR A 297 -22.99 -4.42 30.37
CA THR A 297 -23.59 -5.05 31.54
C THR A 297 -23.69 -6.56 31.38
N PHE A 298 -23.32 -7.33 32.41
CA PHE A 298 -23.36 -8.80 32.39
C PHE A 298 -23.55 -9.37 33.80
N GLY A 299 -23.90 -10.65 33.94
CA GLY A 299 -24.05 -11.28 35.26
C GLY A 299 -25.21 -10.68 36.09
N ASP A 300 -25.00 -10.47 37.39
CA ASP A 300 -26.04 -10.14 38.38
C ASP A 300 -25.98 -8.69 38.94
N PRO A 301 -26.39 -7.70 38.16
CA PRO A 301 -25.62 -7.16 37.05
C PRO A 301 -24.32 -6.45 37.51
N HIS A 302 -23.23 -6.83 36.85
CA HIS A 302 -21.98 -6.09 36.78
C HIS A 302 -22.03 -5.09 35.65
N PHE A 303 -21.41 -3.94 35.86
CA PHE A 303 -21.34 -2.83 34.93
C PHE A 303 -19.88 -2.55 34.60
N ILE A 304 -19.64 -2.17 33.35
CA ILE A 304 -18.45 -1.48 32.89
C ILE A 304 -18.93 -0.20 32.21
N THR A 305 -18.53 0.95 32.76
CA THR A 305 -18.91 2.28 32.25
C THR A 305 -18.21 2.61 30.93
N LEU A 306 -18.62 3.71 30.30
CA LEU A 306 -18.05 4.23 29.06
C LEU A 306 -16.58 4.66 29.18
N ASP A 307 -16.08 4.96 30.39
CA ASP A 307 -14.65 5.19 30.69
C ASP A 307 -13.99 4.00 31.43
N GLY A 308 -14.64 2.83 31.45
CA GLY A 308 -14.06 1.54 31.86
C GLY A 308 -14.03 1.23 33.35
N VAL A 309 -14.76 1.98 34.16
CA VAL A 309 -14.97 1.65 35.58
C VAL A 309 -15.85 0.42 35.69
N SER A 310 -15.33 -0.62 36.34
CA SER A 310 -16.09 -1.83 36.66
C SER A 310 -16.65 -1.76 38.08
N TYR A 311 -17.95 -2.05 38.23
CA TYR A 311 -18.62 -2.12 39.52
C TYR A 311 -19.85 -3.04 39.48
N THR A 312 -20.35 -3.45 40.64
CA THR A 312 -21.55 -4.30 40.77
C THR A 312 -22.71 -3.50 41.34
N PHE A 313 -23.91 -3.65 40.78
CA PHE A 313 -25.10 -3.01 41.30
C PHE A 313 -26.34 -3.90 41.20
N ASN A 314 -26.90 -4.29 42.35
CA ASN A 314 -28.11 -5.13 42.43
C ASN A 314 -29.33 -4.33 42.92
N GLY A 315 -30.09 -3.71 42.02
CA GLY A 315 -31.34 -3.03 42.34
C GLY A 315 -32.56 -3.78 41.82
N ALA A 316 -33.69 -3.74 42.53
CA ALA A 316 -34.95 -4.30 42.04
C ALA A 316 -35.87 -3.16 41.56
N GLY A 317 -36.01 -3.01 40.24
CA GLY A 317 -36.78 -1.92 39.64
C GLY A 317 -36.32 -1.53 38.25
N GLU A 318 -36.75 -0.35 37.83
CA GLU A 318 -36.40 0.25 36.55
C GLU A 318 -35.40 1.39 36.80
N PHE A 319 -34.33 1.43 36.02
CA PHE A 319 -33.19 2.32 36.24
C PHE A 319 -32.77 3.00 34.93
N LEU A 320 -32.29 4.23 35.06
CA LEU A 320 -31.71 4.97 33.96
C LEU A 320 -30.27 4.51 33.72
N LEU A 321 -30.05 3.74 32.65
CA LEU A 321 -28.71 3.24 32.34
C LEU A 321 -27.88 4.33 31.69
N LEU A 322 -28.44 5.05 30.73
CA LEU A 322 -27.73 6.06 29.95
C LEU A 322 -28.68 7.12 29.42
N VAL A 323 -28.25 8.38 29.48
CA VAL A 323 -28.82 9.51 28.74
C VAL A 323 -27.70 10.19 27.98
N VAL A 324 -27.96 10.55 26.73
CA VAL A 324 -27.05 11.30 25.86
C VAL A 324 -27.69 12.64 25.47
N ASN A 325 -26.87 13.70 25.44
CA ASN A 325 -27.25 15.06 24.98
C ASN A 325 -28.53 15.60 25.67
N ASN A 326 -28.61 15.50 27.00
CA ASN A 326 -29.74 16.00 27.79
C ASN A 326 -31.11 15.38 27.42
N GLY A 327 -31.14 14.09 27.11
CA GLY A 327 -32.39 13.34 26.88
C GLY A 327 -32.78 13.18 25.41
N GLN A 328 -31.88 13.52 24.48
CA GLN A 328 -32.08 13.21 23.07
C GLN A 328 -32.06 11.72 22.80
N PHE A 329 -31.24 10.97 23.55
CA PHE A 329 -31.28 9.51 23.56
C PHE A 329 -31.26 9.01 25.01
N SER A 330 -32.01 7.94 25.29
CA SER A 330 -32.07 7.33 26.61
C SER A 330 -32.19 5.81 26.55
N VAL A 331 -31.50 5.13 27.46
CA VAL A 331 -31.58 3.69 27.72
C VAL A 331 -32.04 3.47 29.17
N GLN A 332 -33.11 2.72 29.36
CA GLN A 332 -33.59 2.28 30.67
C GLN A 332 -33.51 0.76 30.77
N GLY A 333 -33.13 0.26 31.94
CA GLY A 333 -32.98 -1.15 32.23
C GLY A 333 -33.92 -1.57 33.36
N ARG A 334 -34.55 -2.74 33.22
CA ARG A 334 -35.36 -3.37 34.25
C ARG A 334 -34.58 -4.51 34.87
N MET A 335 -34.38 -4.42 36.18
CA MET A 335 -33.72 -5.45 36.98
C MET A 335 -34.74 -6.09 37.91
N GLU A 336 -34.87 -7.41 37.83
CA GLU A 336 -35.83 -8.18 38.63
C GLU A 336 -35.10 -9.12 39.59
N GLN A 337 -35.73 -9.34 40.75
CA GLN A 337 -35.21 -10.27 41.75
C GLN A 337 -35.18 -11.69 41.19
N LEU A 338 -34.02 -12.34 41.25
CA LEU A 338 -33.86 -13.69 40.79
C LEU A 338 -34.59 -14.67 41.72
N ALA A 339 -35.30 -15.64 41.15
CA ALA A 339 -35.90 -16.74 41.87
C ALA A 339 -35.20 -18.06 41.51
N SER A 340 -34.84 -18.85 42.53
CA SER A 340 -34.30 -20.20 42.36
C SER A 340 -35.16 -21.20 43.13
N ASN A 341 -35.69 -22.22 42.42
CA ASN A 341 -36.62 -23.21 42.98
C ASN A 341 -37.83 -22.60 43.73
N GLY A 342 -38.34 -21.45 43.27
CA GLY A 342 -39.46 -20.75 43.88
C GLY A 342 -39.12 -19.93 45.14
N SER A 343 -37.85 -19.88 45.53
CA SER A 343 -37.37 -19.00 46.61
C SER A 343 -36.72 -17.76 46.01
N ALA A 344 -37.11 -16.58 46.50
CA ALA A 344 -36.53 -15.31 46.10
C ALA A 344 -35.10 -15.17 46.67
N LEU A 345 -34.14 -14.85 45.80
CA LEU A 345 -32.74 -14.67 46.16
C LEU A 345 -32.43 -13.19 46.42
N SER A 346 -31.42 -12.89 47.22
CA SER A 346 -30.93 -11.52 47.45
C SER A 346 -30.02 -11.03 46.30
N ALA A 347 -30.46 -11.24 45.06
CA ALA A 347 -29.78 -10.80 43.85
C ALA A 347 -30.78 -10.53 42.73
N THR A 348 -30.35 -9.73 41.76
CA THR A 348 -31.18 -9.26 40.65
C THR A 348 -30.50 -9.54 39.32
N ILE A 349 -31.28 -9.63 38.26
CA ILE A 349 -30.80 -9.80 36.89
C ILE A 349 -31.49 -8.81 35.97
N LEU A 350 -30.80 -8.41 34.90
CA LEU A 350 -31.37 -7.55 33.86
C LEU A 350 -32.32 -8.37 32.98
N THR A 351 -33.60 -8.01 32.95
CA THR A 351 -34.65 -8.79 32.25
C THR A 351 -35.25 -8.05 31.07
N ALA A 352 -35.16 -6.73 31.03
CA ALA A 352 -35.61 -5.92 29.92
C ALA A 352 -34.82 -4.62 29.77
N LEU A 353 -34.75 -4.13 28.54
CA LEU A 353 -34.27 -2.80 28.17
C LEU A 353 -35.33 -2.08 27.36
N VAL A 354 -35.38 -0.76 27.49
CA VAL A 354 -36.14 0.12 26.60
C VAL A 354 -35.30 1.32 26.22
N MET A 355 -35.38 1.72 24.95
CA MET A 355 -34.56 2.75 24.34
C MET A 355 -35.42 3.66 23.47
N LYS A 356 -35.02 4.93 23.39
CA LYS A 356 -35.68 5.93 22.56
C LYS A 356 -34.73 7.06 22.17
N GLU A 357 -34.86 7.56 20.93
CA GLU A 357 -34.14 8.72 20.42
C GLU A 357 -35.10 9.79 19.89
N ASN A 358 -35.11 10.98 20.48
CA ASN A 358 -35.89 12.13 20.01
C ASN A 358 -37.37 11.76 19.71
N SER A 359 -37.75 11.81 18.43
CA SER A 359 -39.08 11.46 17.91
C SER A 359 -39.13 10.06 17.28
N SER A 360 -38.16 9.20 17.55
CA SER A 360 -38.19 7.80 17.15
C SER A 360 -39.33 7.07 17.82
N GLU A 361 -39.69 5.92 17.25
CA GLU A 361 -40.46 4.91 17.98
C GLU A 361 -39.64 4.41 19.19
N THR A 362 -40.33 3.80 20.15
CA THR A 362 -39.70 3.23 21.36
C THR A 362 -39.39 1.77 21.10
N VAL A 363 -38.16 1.33 21.34
CA VAL A 363 -37.76 -0.09 21.19
C VAL A 363 -37.47 -0.70 22.54
N GLN A 364 -38.18 -1.78 22.86
CA GLN A 364 -38.04 -2.56 24.09
C GLN A 364 -37.59 -3.97 23.73
N VAL A 365 -36.58 -4.46 24.44
CA VAL A 365 -36.08 -5.83 24.33
C VAL A 365 -36.22 -6.49 25.69
N GLN A 366 -36.82 -7.67 25.77
CA GLN A 366 -37.06 -8.34 27.04
C GLN A 366 -36.93 -9.85 26.91
N LEU A 367 -36.64 -10.53 28.02
CA LEU A 367 -36.66 -11.99 28.07
C LEU A 367 -38.07 -12.53 27.79
N SER A 368 -38.12 -13.67 27.11
CA SER A 368 -39.35 -14.34 26.73
C SER A 368 -39.35 -15.79 27.20
N GLU A 369 -40.40 -16.19 27.92
CA GLU A 369 -40.61 -17.60 28.31
C GLU A 369 -40.84 -18.53 27.10
N VAL A 370 -41.18 -17.96 25.94
CA VAL A 370 -41.55 -18.73 24.74
C VAL A 370 -40.47 -18.66 23.64
N ARG A 371 -39.82 -17.51 23.45
CA ARG A 371 -38.92 -17.24 22.30
C ARG A 371 -37.48 -16.89 22.68
N THR A 372 -37.08 -17.10 23.94
CA THR A 372 -35.82 -16.61 24.55
C THR A 372 -35.84 -15.11 24.78
N MET A 373 -36.16 -14.32 23.75
CA MET A 373 -36.22 -12.86 23.81
C MET A 373 -37.35 -12.34 22.91
N ASP A 374 -38.01 -11.28 23.34
CA ASP A 374 -39.01 -10.54 22.59
C ASP A 374 -38.50 -9.11 22.31
N VAL A 375 -38.72 -8.65 21.09
CA VAL A 375 -38.52 -7.24 20.69
C VAL A 375 -39.89 -6.61 20.48
N LEU A 376 -40.14 -5.50 21.15
CA LEU A 376 -41.35 -4.70 21.03
C LEU A 376 -41.00 -3.31 20.50
N VAL A 377 -41.77 -2.81 19.54
CA VAL A 377 -41.67 -1.43 19.04
C VAL A 377 -43.00 -0.73 19.31
N ASP A 378 -42.96 0.38 20.03
CA ASP A 378 -44.12 1.09 20.59
C ASP A 378 -45.12 0.14 21.29
N GLY A 379 -44.58 -0.83 22.03
CA GLY A 379 -45.36 -1.82 22.77
C GLY A 379 -45.91 -2.97 21.92
N HIS A 380 -45.69 -2.96 20.61
CA HIS A 380 -46.10 -4.02 19.70
C HIS A 380 -44.97 -5.01 19.45
N LEU A 381 -45.26 -6.28 19.68
CA LEU A 381 -44.33 -7.40 19.47
C LEU A 381 -43.97 -7.57 17.98
N GLN A 382 -42.67 -7.61 17.71
CA GLN A 382 -42.09 -7.80 16.38
C GLN A 382 -41.68 -9.26 16.13
N ASP A 383 -41.73 -9.69 14.87
CA ASP A 383 -41.40 -11.06 14.46
C ASP A 383 -40.28 -11.03 13.42
N PHE A 384 -39.14 -11.64 13.75
CA PHE A 384 -37.93 -11.68 12.94
C PHE A 384 -37.72 -13.03 12.22
N GLN A 385 -38.69 -13.96 12.26
CA GLN A 385 -38.56 -15.26 11.59
C GLN A 385 -38.45 -15.13 10.06
N GLU A 386 -39.18 -14.18 9.46
CA GLU A 386 -39.17 -13.94 8.01
C GLU A 386 -38.12 -12.91 7.58
N LEU A 387 -37.78 -11.98 8.48
CA LEU A 387 -36.87 -10.86 8.23
C LEU A 387 -35.95 -10.69 9.44
N THR A 388 -34.69 -11.07 9.27
CA THR A 388 -33.64 -10.89 10.29
C THR A 388 -33.26 -9.43 10.52
N VAL A 389 -33.66 -8.52 9.62
CA VAL A 389 -33.40 -7.07 9.71
C VAL A 389 -34.70 -6.33 9.42
N GLN A 390 -35.06 -5.39 10.29
CA GLN A 390 -36.26 -4.55 10.17
C GLN A 390 -35.94 -3.11 10.50
N GLU A 391 -36.39 -2.19 9.64
CA GLU A 391 -36.22 -0.75 9.81
C GLU A 391 -37.48 -0.12 10.42
N PHE A 392 -37.28 0.80 11.35
CA PHE A 392 -38.29 1.53 12.09
C PHE A 392 -38.01 3.03 12.02
N ASN A 393 -38.93 3.86 12.49
CA ASN A 393 -38.71 5.30 12.48
C ASN A 393 -37.62 5.69 13.49
N GLY A 394 -36.42 5.99 12.97
CA GLY A 394 -35.27 6.48 13.72
C GLY A 394 -34.22 5.41 14.08
N PHE A 395 -34.49 4.13 13.84
CA PHE A 395 -33.54 3.05 14.12
C PHE A 395 -33.85 1.80 13.31
N MET A 396 -32.89 0.88 13.29
CA MET A 396 -33.01 -0.45 12.72
C MET A 396 -32.78 -1.50 13.80
N VAL A 397 -33.42 -2.66 13.65
CA VAL A 397 -33.21 -3.83 14.51
C VAL A 397 -32.79 -5.02 13.67
N THR A 398 -31.70 -5.66 14.07
CA THR A 398 -31.16 -6.88 13.48
C THR A 398 -31.18 -8.00 14.52
N VAL A 399 -31.77 -9.13 14.15
CA VAL A 399 -31.85 -10.36 14.95
C VAL A 399 -31.38 -11.52 14.07
N GLU A 400 -30.11 -11.88 14.19
CA GLU A 400 -29.52 -13.01 13.46
C GLU A 400 -29.76 -14.34 14.18
N THR A 401 -29.70 -14.32 15.51
CA THR A 401 -29.97 -15.47 16.37
C THR A 401 -31.09 -15.13 17.33
N ALA A 402 -31.85 -16.12 17.78
CA ALA A 402 -32.94 -15.91 18.75
C ALA A 402 -32.47 -15.33 20.10
N SER A 403 -31.16 -15.34 20.35
CA SER A 403 -30.51 -14.86 21.57
C SER A 403 -29.80 -13.51 21.43
N GLU A 404 -29.77 -12.88 20.25
CA GLU A 404 -29.08 -11.60 20.06
C GLU A 404 -29.88 -10.64 19.18
N ALA A 405 -30.10 -9.43 19.70
CA ALA A 405 -30.69 -8.32 18.97
C ALA A 405 -29.70 -7.15 18.96
N ARG A 406 -29.48 -6.58 17.79
CA ARG A 406 -28.63 -5.41 17.58
C ARG A 406 -29.50 -4.27 17.10
N ILE A 407 -29.48 -3.16 17.83
CA ILE A 407 -30.30 -1.99 17.59
C ILE A 407 -29.35 -0.86 17.20
N SER A 408 -29.62 -0.24 16.07
CA SER A 408 -28.77 0.79 15.51
C SER A 408 -29.60 2.03 15.20
N PHE A 409 -29.33 3.11 15.92
CA PHE A 409 -30.04 4.39 15.75
C PHE A 409 -29.41 5.20 14.63
N ASN A 410 -30.22 6.02 13.95
CA ASN A 410 -29.76 6.85 12.84
C ASN A 410 -28.67 7.87 13.24
N SER A 411 -28.54 8.16 14.53
CA SER A 411 -27.46 8.97 15.08
C SER A 411 -26.11 8.25 15.16
N GLY A 412 -26.04 6.96 14.86
CA GLY A 412 -24.83 6.15 15.02
C GLY A 412 -24.64 5.55 16.41
N ILE A 413 -25.66 5.63 17.28
CA ILE A 413 -25.68 4.91 18.57
C ILE A 413 -26.07 3.45 18.33
N GLY A 414 -25.27 2.53 18.87
CA GLY A 414 -25.50 1.09 18.77
C GLY A 414 -25.78 0.45 20.13
N VAL A 415 -26.73 -0.48 20.18
CA VAL A 415 -27.02 -1.29 21.36
C VAL A 415 -27.15 -2.76 20.95
N ALA A 416 -26.23 -3.59 21.40
CA ALA A 416 -26.34 -5.04 21.31
C ALA A 416 -26.95 -5.58 22.61
N VAL A 417 -28.00 -6.40 22.50
CA VAL A 417 -28.66 -7.09 23.60
C VAL A 417 -28.56 -8.59 23.37
N ARG A 418 -27.93 -9.30 24.30
CA ARG A 418 -27.70 -10.74 24.25
C ARG A 418 -28.43 -11.42 25.41
N ALA A 419 -29.26 -12.41 25.10
CA ALA A 419 -29.93 -13.25 26.08
C ALA A 419 -29.07 -14.48 26.38
N VAL A 420 -28.67 -14.65 27.64
CA VAL A 420 -27.82 -15.76 28.10
C VAL A 420 -28.36 -16.31 29.42
N GLU A 421 -28.78 -17.58 29.44
CA GLU A 421 -29.24 -18.29 30.66
C GLU A 421 -30.27 -17.51 31.50
N ASP A 422 -31.33 -17.01 30.84
CA ASP A 422 -32.41 -16.19 31.43
C ASP A 422 -31.98 -14.80 31.92
N MET A 423 -30.90 -14.24 31.39
CA MET A 423 -30.42 -12.88 31.71
C MET A 423 -30.12 -12.11 30.43
N LEU A 424 -30.26 -10.79 30.47
CA LEU A 424 -29.79 -9.91 29.38
C LEU A 424 -28.41 -9.35 29.70
N SER A 425 -27.51 -9.45 28.73
CA SER A 425 -26.25 -8.70 28.65
C SER A 425 -26.42 -7.61 27.60
N ILE A 426 -25.82 -6.44 27.83
CA ILE A 426 -25.85 -5.35 26.87
C ILE A 426 -24.47 -4.82 26.58
N ALA A 427 -24.25 -4.37 25.34
CA ALA A 427 -23.13 -3.56 24.94
C ALA A 427 -23.65 -2.31 24.23
N VAL A 428 -23.31 -1.13 24.74
CA VAL A 428 -23.72 0.17 24.17
C VAL A 428 -22.51 0.85 23.57
N THR A 429 -22.55 1.11 22.27
CA THR A 429 -21.52 1.84 21.52
C THR A 429 -22.00 3.23 21.16
N LEU A 430 -21.16 4.24 21.40
CA LEU A 430 -21.52 5.65 21.19
C LEU A 430 -20.62 6.33 20.16
N PRO A 431 -21.19 7.15 19.27
CA PRO A 431 -20.43 7.97 18.33
C PRO A 431 -19.73 9.13 19.05
N ARG A 432 -18.62 9.62 18.50
CA ARG A 432 -17.74 10.62 19.18
C ARG A 432 -18.45 11.89 19.64
N PHE A 433 -19.53 12.33 18.99
CA PHE A 433 -20.27 13.53 19.41
C PHE A 433 -20.92 13.37 20.79
N ALA A 434 -21.16 12.15 21.25
CA ALA A 434 -21.75 11.88 22.56
C ALA A 434 -20.74 12.10 23.71
N ARG A 435 -19.45 12.20 23.40
CA ARG A 435 -18.39 12.38 24.40
C ARG A 435 -18.58 13.69 25.16
N GLY A 436 -18.55 13.59 26.49
CA GLY A 436 -18.76 14.68 27.45
C GLY A 436 -20.23 14.96 27.77
N ASN A 437 -21.18 14.29 27.10
CA ASN A 437 -22.61 14.56 27.20
C ASN A 437 -23.43 13.35 27.67
N THR A 438 -22.82 12.43 28.43
CA THR A 438 -23.48 11.24 28.95
C THR A 438 -23.65 11.27 30.47
N VAL A 439 -24.75 10.69 30.97
CA VAL A 439 -25.00 10.45 32.41
C VAL A 439 -25.83 9.18 32.59
N GLY A 440 -25.77 8.56 33.77
CA GLY A 440 -26.53 7.35 34.13
C GLY A 440 -25.64 6.30 34.79
N LEU A 441 -26.15 5.07 34.94
CA LEU A 441 -25.36 3.94 35.44
C LEU A 441 -24.16 3.58 34.54
N LEU A 442 -24.20 3.90 33.25
CA LEU A 442 -23.07 3.69 32.33
C LEU A 442 -22.00 4.81 32.36
N GLY A 443 -22.17 5.79 33.26
CA GLY A 443 -21.14 6.80 33.56
C GLY A 443 -21.06 7.98 32.59
N LYS A 444 -20.05 8.81 32.82
CA LYS A 444 -19.76 10.02 32.04
C LYS A 444 -18.62 9.72 31.10
N TRP A 445 -18.88 9.76 29.81
CA TRP A 445 -17.87 9.46 28.82
C TRP A 445 -17.04 10.69 28.49
N ASN A 446 -16.00 10.96 29.24
CA ASN A 446 -15.12 12.12 29.03
C ASN A 446 -13.62 11.72 28.97
N GLY A 447 -13.27 10.49 29.32
CA GLY A 447 -11.93 9.95 29.45
C GLY A 447 -11.38 9.99 30.88
N ASP A 448 -12.21 10.26 31.90
CA ASP A 448 -11.85 10.31 33.32
C ASP A 448 -12.65 9.28 34.14
N PRO A 449 -12.10 8.08 34.39
CA PRO A 449 -12.80 7.06 35.17
C PRO A 449 -13.08 7.49 36.63
N ALA A 450 -12.45 8.56 37.14
CA ALA A 450 -12.68 9.00 38.50
C ALA A 450 -14.06 9.67 38.70
N ASP A 451 -14.71 10.15 37.63
CA ASP A 451 -16.00 10.85 37.70
C ASP A 451 -17.19 10.05 37.13
N ASP A 452 -16.97 8.80 36.77
CA ASP A 452 -17.97 7.93 36.17
C ASP A 452 -19.15 7.63 37.09
N LEU A 453 -18.90 7.41 38.39
CA LEU A 453 -19.97 7.19 39.37
C LEU A 453 -20.52 8.53 39.89
N THR A 454 -20.90 9.41 38.96
CA THR A 454 -21.60 10.66 39.26
C THR A 454 -23.08 10.40 39.50
N THR A 455 -23.62 10.88 40.62
CA THR A 455 -25.03 10.80 40.99
C THR A 455 -25.91 11.79 40.20
N PRO A 456 -27.24 11.64 40.20
CA PRO A 456 -28.15 12.57 39.50
C PRO A 456 -28.04 14.04 39.94
N ASP A 457 -27.64 14.31 41.19
CA ASP A 457 -27.41 15.66 41.72
C ASP A 457 -25.97 16.17 41.51
N GLY A 458 -25.11 15.37 40.86
CA GLY A 458 -23.76 15.76 40.45
C GLY A 458 -22.65 15.44 41.47
N ALA A 459 -22.93 14.73 42.57
CA ALA A 459 -21.91 14.25 43.48
C ALA A 459 -21.17 13.04 42.87
N VAL A 460 -19.90 12.85 43.21
CA VAL A 460 -19.09 11.74 42.68
C VAL A 460 -18.80 10.74 43.79
N VAL A 461 -19.11 9.46 43.55
CA VAL A 461 -18.76 8.34 44.43
C VAL A 461 -17.45 7.72 43.93
N PRO A 462 -16.41 7.54 44.77
CA PRO A 462 -15.17 6.90 44.34
C PRO A 462 -15.39 5.47 43.87
N ALA A 463 -14.77 5.07 42.76
CA ALA A 463 -14.90 3.73 42.19
C ALA A 463 -14.32 2.61 43.09
N ASP A 464 -13.41 2.94 44.00
CA ASP A 464 -12.84 2.02 45.00
C ASP A 464 -13.68 1.89 46.28
N SER A 465 -14.87 2.51 46.31
CA SER A 465 -15.83 2.37 47.41
C SER A 465 -16.35 0.95 47.54
N SER A 466 -16.90 0.60 48.71
CA SER A 466 -17.51 -0.72 48.91
C SER A 466 -18.72 -0.91 47.98
N THR A 467 -19.00 -2.15 47.55
CA THR A 467 -20.19 -2.47 46.75
C THR A 467 -21.48 -1.99 47.43
N GLN A 468 -21.52 -1.98 48.76
CA GLN A 468 -22.63 -1.44 49.54
C GLN A 468 -22.76 0.08 49.38
N ASP A 469 -21.66 0.81 49.44
CA ASP A 469 -21.67 2.26 49.23
C ASP A 469 -22.05 2.62 47.80
N ILE A 470 -21.49 1.92 46.80
CA ILE A 470 -21.85 2.12 45.39
C ILE A 470 -23.35 1.86 45.17
N HIS A 471 -23.90 0.80 45.79
CA HIS A 471 -25.32 0.49 45.68
C HIS A 471 -26.23 1.59 46.26
N TYR A 472 -25.98 2.03 47.50
CA TYR A 472 -26.86 3.00 48.17
C TYR A 472 -26.60 4.46 47.81
N GLN A 473 -25.35 4.83 47.56
CA GLN A 473 -24.93 6.22 47.36
C GLN A 473 -24.85 6.62 45.89
N PHE A 474 -24.90 5.64 44.96
CA PHE A 474 -24.88 5.90 43.52
C PHE A 474 -26.00 5.15 42.79
N GLY A 475 -25.98 3.81 42.77
CA GLY A 475 -26.82 3.02 41.88
C GLY A 475 -28.33 3.19 42.11
N LEU A 476 -28.78 3.11 43.36
CA LEU A 476 -30.20 3.29 43.71
C LEU A 476 -30.74 4.68 43.39
N LEU A 477 -29.88 5.70 43.30
CA LEU A 477 -30.31 7.07 42.99
C LEU A 477 -30.75 7.22 41.53
N TRP A 478 -30.37 6.29 40.65
CA TRP A 478 -30.76 6.26 39.24
C TRP A 478 -32.07 5.50 38.98
N MET A 479 -32.79 5.10 40.02
CA MET A 479 -34.12 4.49 39.89
C MET A 479 -35.11 5.50 39.28
N ILE A 480 -35.83 5.09 38.23
CA ILE A 480 -36.78 5.97 37.53
C ILE A 480 -38.16 5.93 38.19
N SER A 481 -38.93 7.00 38.03
CA SER A 481 -40.33 7.06 38.47
C SER A 481 -41.28 6.39 37.47
N GLU A 482 -42.52 6.09 37.89
CA GLU A 482 -43.55 5.57 36.99
C GLU A 482 -43.87 6.52 35.82
N GLU A 483 -43.79 7.84 36.04
CA GLU A 483 -44.07 8.85 35.01
C GLU A 483 -42.95 8.95 33.96
N ASP A 484 -41.72 8.60 34.34
CA ASP A 484 -40.53 8.66 33.48
C ASP A 484 -40.23 7.32 32.79
N SER A 485 -40.96 6.25 33.12
CA SER A 485 -40.76 4.92 32.54
C SER A 485 -41.20 4.87 31.08
N LEU A 486 -40.31 4.40 30.21
CA LEU A 486 -40.59 4.16 28.80
C LEU A 486 -41.11 2.74 28.54
N PHE A 487 -41.16 1.89 29.56
CA PHE A 487 -41.54 0.49 29.39
C PHE A 487 -43.02 0.32 29.07
N THR A 488 -43.29 -0.60 28.15
CA THR A 488 -44.63 -1.15 27.97
C THR A 488 -44.81 -2.39 28.83
N TYR A 489 -45.97 -2.48 29.51
CA TYR A 489 -46.29 -3.56 30.43
C TYR A 489 -47.29 -4.54 29.83
N GLY A 490 -47.08 -5.83 30.10
CA GLY A 490 -48.02 -6.88 29.75
C GLY A 490 -49.32 -6.81 30.57
N PRO A 491 -50.35 -7.60 30.20
CA PRO A 491 -51.65 -7.59 30.87
C PRO A 491 -51.53 -7.82 32.38
N GLY A 492 -52.07 -6.89 33.18
CA GLY A 492 -52.10 -6.99 34.64
C GLY A 492 -50.79 -6.67 35.35
N ARG A 493 -49.75 -6.24 34.62
CA ARG A 493 -48.48 -5.75 35.16
C ARG A 493 -48.38 -4.23 34.95
N ASN A 494 -47.59 -3.57 35.79
CA ASN A 494 -47.32 -2.13 35.74
C ASN A 494 -45.96 -1.86 36.40
N TYR A 495 -45.54 -0.59 36.49
CA TYR A 495 -44.31 -0.16 37.15
C TYR A 495 -44.13 -0.78 38.55
N SER A 496 -45.15 -0.72 39.41
CA SER A 496 -45.12 -1.27 40.78
C SER A 496 -44.98 -2.80 40.85
N SER A 497 -45.17 -3.51 39.73
CA SER A 497 -44.95 -4.96 39.66
C SER A 497 -43.47 -5.33 39.62
N PHE A 498 -42.58 -4.36 39.35
CA PHE A 498 -41.16 -4.56 39.13
C PHE A 498 -40.29 -3.71 40.07
N SER A 499 -40.79 -2.56 40.53
CA SER A 499 -40.06 -1.65 41.43
C SER A 499 -40.20 -2.06 42.91
N ASP A 500 -39.08 -2.38 43.55
CA ASP A 500 -38.95 -2.58 45.00
C ASP A 500 -37.76 -1.77 45.56
N PRO A 501 -37.98 -0.49 45.93
CA PRO A 501 -36.95 0.33 46.55
C PRO A 501 -36.46 -0.19 47.92
N GLY A 502 -37.21 -1.11 48.54
CA GLY A 502 -36.86 -1.73 49.82
C GLY A 502 -36.00 -2.99 49.68
N PHE A 503 -35.77 -3.45 48.46
CA PHE A 503 -34.92 -4.61 48.19
C PHE A 503 -33.51 -4.40 48.74
N THR A 504 -32.97 -5.43 49.38
CA THR A 504 -31.60 -5.41 49.93
C THR A 504 -30.83 -6.58 49.33
N PRO A 505 -29.82 -6.31 48.48
CA PRO A 505 -29.01 -7.36 47.90
C PRO A 505 -28.02 -7.96 48.90
N SER A 506 -27.47 -9.12 48.57
CA SER A 506 -26.33 -9.66 49.29
C SER A 506 -25.07 -8.92 48.87
N PHE A 507 -24.22 -8.58 49.84
CA PHE A 507 -22.87 -8.04 49.60
C PHE A 507 -21.77 -9.02 50.00
N VAL A 508 -22.16 -10.24 50.43
CA VAL A 508 -21.24 -11.26 50.92
C VAL A 508 -21.62 -12.60 50.27
N SER A 509 -20.62 -13.36 49.84
CA SER A 509 -20.84 -14.69 49.28
C SER A 509 -21.50 -15.61 50.31
N PRO A 510 -22.57 -16.33 49.95
CA PRO A 510 -23.23 -17.24 50.86
C PRO A 510 -22.36 -18.47 51.09
N SER A 511 -22.44 -19.03 52.30
CA SER A 511 -21.84 -20.35 52.58
C SER A 511 -22.69 -21.42 51.91
N VAL A 512 -22.15 -22.09 50.91
CA VAL A 512 -22.80 -23.18 50.18
C VAL A 512 -22.21 -24.54 50.58
N ASP A 513 -22.72 -25.61 49.96
CA ASP A 513 -22.13 -26.93 50.07
C ASP A 513 -20.68 -26.95 49.52
N PRO A 514 -19.71 -27.56 50.23
CA PRO A 514 -18.31 -27.58 49.80
C PRO A 514 -18.07 -28.20 48.42
N GLU A 515 -18.89 -29.16 48.00
CA GLU A 515 -18.79 -29.79 46.67
C GLU A 515 -19.21 -28.81 45.58
N PHE A 516 -20.28 -28.05 45.82
CA PHE A 516 -20.72 -26.99 44.91
C PHE A 516 -19.72 -25.83 44.83
N GLN A 517 -19.14 -25.44 45.97
CA GLN A 517 -18.10 -24.42 46.01
C GLN A 517 -16.86 -24.84 45.20
N ALA A 518 -16.39 -26.08 45.36
CA ALA A 518 -15.27 -26.60 44.58
C ALA A 518 -15.55 -26.62 43.07
N ALA A 519 -16.78 -26.97 42.67
CA ALA A 519 -17.19 -26.92 41.27
C ALA A 519 -17.24 -25.48 40.72
N ALA A 520 -17.65 -24.50 41.53
CA ALA A 520 -17.62 -23.09 41.15
C ALA A 520 -16.18 -22.58 40.99
N GLU A 521 -15.28 -22.95 41.91
CA GLU A 521 -13.84 -22.62 41.86
C GLU A 521 -13.13 -23.25 40.67
N GLU A 522 -13.53 -24.46 40.25
CA GLU A 522 -12.99 -25.13 39.05
C GLU A 522 -13.30 -24.33 37.77
N VAL A 523 -14.49 -23.73 37.68
CA VAL A 523 -14.88 -22.94 36.50
C VAL A 523 -14.35 -21.52 36.61
N CYS A 524 -14.60 -20.81 37.72
CA CYS A 524 -14.27 -19.40 37.92
C CYS A 524 -12.79 -19.11 38.18
N GLY A 525 -12.00 -20.09 38.62
CA GLY A 525 -10.62 -19.87 39.04
C GLY A 525 -10.53 -18.79 40.12
N ASP A 526 -9.66 -17.80 39.90
CA ASP A 526 -9.44 -16.69 40.83
C ASP A 526 -10.44 -15.53 40.67
N ASN A 527 -11.36 -15.60 39.69
CA ASN A 527 -12.32 -14.52 39.41
C ASN A 527 -13.40 -14.46 40.51
N GLN A 528 -13.27 -13.48 41.41
CA GLN A 528 -14.17 -13.31 42.55
C GLN A 528 -15.59 -12.89 42.17
N ALA A 529 -15.78 -12.14 41.07
CA ALA A 529 -17.11 -11.77 40.58
C ALA A 529 -17.84 -13.03 40.10
N CYS A 530 -17.21 -13.83 39.23
CA CYS A 530 -17.76 -15.12 38.80
C CYS A 530 -18.13 -16.03 39.98
N LEU A 531 -17.22 -16.17 40.96
CA LEU A 531 -17.50 -16.98 42.15
C LEU A 531 -18.72 -16.44 42.91
N PHE A 532 -18.81 -15.13 43.10
CA PHE A 532 -19.94 -14.51 43.78
C PHE A 532 -21.27 -14.81 43.07
N ASP A 533 -21.35 -14.59 41.75
CA ASP A 533 -22.56 -14.80 40.94
C ASP A 533 -23.03 -16.25 41.05
N VAL A 534 -22.12 -17.21 40.95
CA VAL A 534 -22.44 -18.66 41.01
C VAL A 534 -22.96 -19.06 42.37
N LEU A 535 -22.32 -18.58 43.43
CA LEU A 535 -22.66 -18.92 44.80
C LEU A 535 -24.01 -18.32 45.21
N ILE A 536 -24.31 -17.11 44.74
CA ILE A 536 -25.57 -16.41 44.99
C ILE A 536 -26.73 -17.01 44.19
N THR A 537 -26.52 -17.26 42.90
CA THR A 537 -27.57 -17.81 42.01
C THR A 537 -27.80 -19.30 42.25
N GLY A 538 -26.79 -20.02 42.75
CA GLY A 538 -26.78 -21.47 42.90
C GLY A 538 -26.75 -22.22 41.56
N ARG A 539 -26.30 -21.57 40.48
CA ARG A 539 -26.27 -22.13 39.12
C ARG A 539 -24.84 -22.10 38.56
N LEU A 540 -24.27 -23.28 38.29
CA LEU A 540 -22.97 -23.38 37.61
C LEU A 540 -23.01 -22.88 36.17
N SER A 541 -24.18 -22.85 35.52
CA SER A 541 -24.31 -22.28 34.17
C SER A 541 -23.96 -20.78 34.15
N VAL A 542 -24.25 -20.04 35.23
CA VAL A 542 -23.90 -18.62 35.39
C VAL A 542 -22.38 -18.41 35.39
N ALA A 543 -21.60 -19.36 35.93
CA ALA A 543 -20.13 -19.29 35.97
C ALA A 543 -19.53 -19.09 34.57
N ASN A 544 -19.99 -19.92 33.63
CA ASN A 544 -19.50 -19.90 32.25
C ASN A 544 -19.94 -18.63 31.52
N VAL A 545 -21.08 -18.04 31.90
CA VAL A 545 -21.56 -16.76 31.35
C VAL A 545 -20.72 -15.60 31.88
N SER A 546 -20.49 -15.52 33.19
CA SER A 546 -19.69 -14.44 33.80
C SER A 546 -18.25 -14.45 33.30
N ILE A 547 -17.64 -15.63 33.13
CA ILE A 547 -16.29 -15.74 32.56
C ILE A 547 -16.26 -15.37 31.09
N ARG A 548 -17.21 -15.88 30.29
CA ARG A 548 -17.29 -15.55 28.86
C ARG A 548 -17.49 -14.06 28.65
N ALA A 549 -18.34 -13.41 29.45
CA ALA A 549 -18.52 -11.96 29.36
C ALA A 549 -17.22 -11.18 29.63
N VAL A 550 -16.43 -11.60 30.63
CA VAL A 550 -15.11 -10.98 30.92
C VAL A 550 -14.10 -11.29 29.82
N GLN A 551 -14.09 -12.51 29.28
CA GLN A 551 -13.23 -12.90 28.17
C GLN A 551 -13.59 -12.14 26.89
N GLU A 552 -14.87 -12.07 26.53
CA GLU A 552 -15.39 -11.30 25.40
C GLU A 552 -15.05 -9.82 25.56
N TYR A 553 -15.25 -9.23 26.74
CA TYR A 553 -14.82 -7.85 26.98
C TYR A 553 -13.31 -7.66 26.82
N THR A 554 -12.49 -8.59 27.32
CA THR A 554 -11.02 -8.50 27.23
C THR A 554 -10.52 -8.70 25.80
N GLU A 555 -11.05 -9.70 25.08
CA GLU A 555 -10.75 -9.97 23.68
C GLU A 555 -11.21 -8.83 22.78
N GLN A 556 -12.38 -8.26 23.05
CA GLN A 556 -12.81 -7.02 22.40
C GLN A 556 -11.80 -5.91 22.72
N VAL A 557 -11.54 -5.54 23.98
CA VAL A 557 -10.60 -4.45 24.33
C VAL A 557 -9.17 -4.64 23.80
N GLU A 558 -8.61 -5.85 23.80
CA GLU A 558 -7.26 -6.14 23.30
C GLU A 558 -7.14 -6.02 21.76
N GLU A 559 -8.22 -6.24 21.01
CA GLU A 559 -8.24 -6.08 19.55
C GLU A 559 -8.51 -4.64 19.06
N LEU A 560 -8.79 -3.70 19.98
CA LEU A 560 -9.32 -2.36 19.64
C LEU A 560 -8.28 -1.25 19.55
N PHE A 561 -7.12 -1.39 20.20
CA PHE A 561 -6.06 -0.40 20.10
C PHE A 561 -5.05 -0.80 19.04
N THR A 562 -5.43 -0.58 17.78
CA THR A 562 -4.51 -0.71 16.66
C THR A 562 -4.24 0.64 16.03
N CYS A 563 -2.97 0.98 15.81
CA CYS A 563 -2.61 2.19 15.09
C CYS A 563 -3.05 2.13 13.62
N GLY A 564 -3.31 3.31 13.05
CA GLY A 564 -3.70 3.49 11.66
C GLY A 564 -2.65 3.01 10.65
N SER A 565 -2.96 3.11 9.37
CA SER A 565 -2.02 2.70 8.33
C SER A 565 -0.86 3.67 8.36
N LEU A 566 0.34 3.16 8.15
CA LEU A 566 1.48 4.03 7.90
C LEU A 566 1.70 4.01 6.40
N ASP A 567 1.57 5.17 5.79
CA ASP A 567 2.07 5.33 4.44
C ASP A 567 3.59 5.10 4.46
N PRO A 568 4.12 4.34 3.47
CA PRO A 568 5.55 4.26 3.30
C PRO A 568 6.09 5.68 3.08
N PRO A 569 7.19 6.07 3.75
CA PRO A 569 7.88 7.30 3.44
C PRO A 569 8.17 7.43 1.94
N ASP A 570 8.18 8.66 1.41
CA ASP A 570 8.51 8.98 0.00
C ASP A 570 10.00 8.75 -0.33
N VAL A 571 10.49 7.55 -0.03
CA VAL A 571 11.89 7.10 -0.17
C VAL A 571 11.87 5.65 -0.63
N ALA A 572 12.80 5.26 -1.51
CA ALA A 572 12.85 3.90 -2.06
C ALA A 572 13.16 2.85 -0.97
N GLY A 573 12.18 2.01 -0.65
CA GLY A 573 12.30 0.98 0.37
C GLY A 573 10.99 0.28 0.68
N THR A 574 11.02 -0.58 1.70
CA THR A 574 9.89 -1.36 2.18
C THR A 574 9.59 -0.98 3.62
N LEU A 575 8.35 -0.58 3.88
CA LEU A 575 7.83 -0.44 5.23
C LEU A 575 7.45 -1.82 5.78
N VAL A 576 8.01 -2.19 6.94
CA VAL A 576 7.81 -3.48 7.58
C VAL A 576 7.03 -3.28 8.87
N ILE A 577 5.84 -3.86 8.94
CA ILE A 577 4.94 -3.82 10.10
C ILE A 577 4.43 -5.24 10.32
N SER A 578 4.67 -5.80 11.51
CA SER A 578 4.20 -7.14 11.87
C SER A 578 2.70 -7.18 12.14
N ASN A 579 2.20 -6.14 12.79
CA ASN A 579 0.83 -5.94 13.24
C ASN A 579 0.66 -4.48 13.68
N TYR A 580 -0.57 -4.08 13.96
CA TYR A 580 -0.91 -2.69 14.27
C TYR A 580 -1.25 -2.48 15.74
N SER A 581 -1.21 -3.51 16.58
CA SER A 581 -1.51 -3.45 18.02
C SER A 581 -0.61 -2.47 18.78
N VAL A 582 -1.06 -1.93 19.91
CA VAL A 582 -0.21 -1.14 20.82
C VAL A 582 1.09 -1.87 21.14
N GLY A 583 2.21 -1.14 21.11
CA GLY A 583 3.55 -1.66 21.32
C GLY A 583 4.19 -2.26 20.07
N SER A 584 3.43 -2.46 18.98
CA SER A 584 4.00 -2.91 17.70
C SER A 584 4.95 -1.86 17.14
N VAL A 585 6.01 -2.30 16.47
CA VAL A 585 7.04 -1.43 15.92
C VAL A 585 6.96 -1.49 14.40
N ALA A 586 6.85 -0.33 13.77
CA ALA A 586 7.02 -0.16 12.35
C ALA A 586 8.47 0.21 12.07
N THR A 587 9.13 -0.60 11.25
CA THR A 587 10.50 -0.37 10.81
C THR A 587 10.51 -0.12 9.31
N PHE A 588 11.47 0.65 8.82
CA PHE A 588 11.64 0.87 7.38
C PHE A 588 12.94 0.22 6.93
N GLU A 589 12.91 -0.50 5.82
CA GLU A 589 14.10 -1.12 5.19
C GLU A 589 14.33 -0.46 3.83
N CYS A 590 15.47 0.19 3.63
CA CYS A 590 15.81 0.76 2.31
C CYS A 590 16.00 -0.35 1.27
N GLU A 591 15.69 -0.08 0.00
CA GLU A 591 15.71 -1.06 -1.10
C GLU A 591 17.07 -1.79 -1.24
N TYR A 592 18.17 -1.11 -0.90
CA TYR A 592 19.53 -1.68 -0.95
C TYR A 592 20.14 -2.01 0.43
N GLY A 593 19.33 -1.96 1.51
CA GLY A 593 19.67 -2.52 2.81
C GLY A 593 20.49 -1.63 3.76
N VAL A 594 20.60 -0.32 3.52
CA VAL A 594 21.37 0.59 4.37
C VAL A 594 20.56 1.83 4.75
N LEU A 595 20.28 1.97 6.04
CA LEU A 595 19.79 3.21 6.63
C LEU A 595 20.96 3.99 7.20
N ALA A 596 21.05 5.29 6.90
CA ALA A 596 22.02 6.16 7.56
C ALA A 596 21.71 6.32 9.07
N THR A 597 20.44 6.16 9.46
CA THR A 597 19.96 6.19 10.86
C THR A 597 18.81 5.21 11.08
N PRO A 598 18.71 4.52 12.23
CA PRO A 598 17.56 3.69 12.56
C PRO A 598 16.26 4.49 12.48
N TRP A 599 15.25 3.94 11.79
CA TRP A 599 13.92 4.51 11.68
C TRP A 599 12.92 3.55 12.28
N GLU A 600 12.26 3.96 13.36
CA GLU A 600 11.27 3.14 14.05
C GLU A 600 10.12 4.04 14.53
N ARG A 601 8.89 3.61 14.27
CA ARG A 601 7.69 4.16 14.90
C ARG A 601 7.07 3.08 15.78
N VAL A 602 6.62 3.45 16.97
CA VAL A 602 5.97 2.54 17.92
C VAL A 602 4.50 2.90 18.01
N CYS A 603 3.63 1.89 17.94
CA CYS A 603 2.22 2.09 18.15
C CYS A 603 1.95 2.39 19.63
N GLN A 604 1.38 3.55 19.93
CA GLN A 604 1.16 4.04 21.29
C GLN A 604 -0.25 3.66 21.80
N SER A 605 -0.47 3.78 23.11
CA SER A 605 -1.74 3.39 23.75
C SER A 605 -2.93 4.26 23.36
N ASP A 606 -2.70 5.38 22.68
CA ASP A 606 -3.74 6.25 22.10
C ASP A 606 -4.05 5.89 20.63
N ALA A 607 -3.59 4.72 20.16
CA ALA A 607 -3.70 4.25 18.79
C ALA A 607 -3.02 5.17 17.75
N SER A 608 -2.03 5.98 18.17
CA SER A 608 -1.18 6.76 17.27
C SER A 608 0.23 6.16 17.12
N TRP A 609 0.84 6.32 15.94
CA TRP A 609 2.25 5.97 15.74
C TRP A 609 3.15 7.07 16.26
N SER A 610 4.12 6.72 17.11
CA SER A 610 5.12 7.67 17.61
C SER A 610 5.81 8.41 16.48
N TYR A 611 6.19 9.67 16.70
CA TYR A 611 6.90 10.44 15.68
C TYR A 611 8.29 9.86 15.38
N ALA A 612 8.62 9.73 14.10
CA ALA A 612 9.98 9.49 13.62
C ALA A 612 10.24 10.39 12.40
N PRO A 613 11.42 11.04 12.29
CA PRO A 613 11.79 11.84 11.12
C PRO A 613 11.92 10.93 9.87
N PRO A 614 11.82 11.45 8.63
CA PRO A 614 11.94 10.63 7.42
C PRO A 614 13.25 9.82 7.36
N PRO A 615 13.22 8.54 6.91
CA PRO A 615 14.41 7.71 6.79
C PRO A 615 15.34 8.26 5.69
N ILE A 616 16.65 8.13 5.90
CA ILE A 616 17.67 8.49 4.91
C ILE A 616 18.26 7.19 4.34
N CYS A 617 18.00 6.95 3.06
CA CYS A 617 18.42 5.74 2.33
C CYS A 617 19.58 5.95 1.36
N ASP A 618 19.89 7.20 1.02
CA ASP A 618 20.95 7.52 0.06
C ASP A 618 22.31 7.54 0.77
N VAL A 619 23.15 6.54 0.48
CA VAL A 619 24.54 6.50 0.94
C VAL A 619 25.42 7.13 -0.14
N GLU A 620 25.92 8.33 0.14
CA GLU A 620 26.78 9.07 -0.78
C GLU A 620 28.26 8.73 -0.56
N CYS A 621 28.93 8.26 -1.61
CA CYS A 621 30.38 8.11 -1.68
C CYS A 621 31.07 9.43 -2.12
N PRO A 622 32.35 9.66 -1.79
CA PRO A 622 33.07 10.83 -2.28
C PRO A 622 33.09 10.88 -3.81
N VAL A 623 32.92 12.07 -4.40
CA VAL A 623 32.98 12.26 -5.87
C VAL A 623 34.31 11.74 -6.43
N LEU A 624 34.24 10.79 -7.37
CA LEU A 624 35.42 10.29 -8.07
C LEU A 624 35.92 11.30 -9.09
N MET A 625 37.24 11.51 -9.12
CA MET A 625 37.90 12.28 -10.16
C MET A 625 38.36 11.33 -11.27
N SER A 626 38.25 11.76 -12.53
CA SER A 626 38.76 10.99 -13.66
C SER A 626 40.26 10.69 -13.50
N PRO A 627 40.70 9.44 -13.76
CA PRO A 627 42.12 9.10 -13.70
C PRO A 627 42.90 9.81 -14.82
N ASP A 628 44.19 10.06 -14.59
CA ASP A 628 45.09 10.56 -15.63
C ASP A 628 45.15 9.55 -16.80
N ASN A 629 45.00 10.04 -18.04
CA ASN A 629 44.91 9.23 -19.27
C ASN A 629 43.71 8.27 -19.28
N GLY A 630 42.58 8.70 -18.71
CA GLY A 630 41.32 7.98 -18.78
C GLY A 630 40.11 8.85 -18.44
N ALA A 631 38.94 8.22 -18.48
CA ALA A 631 37.64 8.83 -18.22
C ALA A 631 36.75 7.86 -17.44
N LEU A 632 35.80 8.44 -16.70
CA LEU A 632 34.73 7.73 -16.03
C LEU A 632 33.44 7.87 -16.86
N ASN A 633 32.64 6.80 -16.92
CA ASN A 633 31.40 6.80 -17.72
C ASN A 633 30.22 7.54 -17.05
N SER A 634 30.27 7.74 -15.73
CA SER A 634 29.27 8.47 -14.93
C SER A 634 29.93 9.26 -13.79
N THR A 635 29.22 10.26 -13.27
CA THR A 635 29.56 11.01 -12.06
C THR A 635 28.70 10.63 -10.85
N ASP A 636 27.78 9.67 -11.02
CA ASP A 636 26.89 9.22 -9.95
C ASP A 636 27.71 8.58 -8.82
N ASN A 637 27.36 8.91 -7.58
CA ASN A 637 28.14 8.59 -6.39
C ASN A 637 27.29 8.03 -5.24
N PHE A 638 26.14 7.43 -5.53
CA PHE A 638 25.29 6.82 -4.52
C PHE A 638 25.44 5.30 -4.53
N TYR A 639 25.25 4.64 -3.40
CA TYR A 639 25.22 3.18 -3.38
C TYR A 639 23.92 2.67 -4.06
N PRO A 640 23.96 1.65 -4.95
CA PRO A 640 25.08 0.77 -5.33
C PRO A 640 25.70 1.11 -6.70
N ASP A 641 25.87 2.39 -7.04
CA ASP A 641 26.36 2.83 -8.34
C ASP A 641 27.70 2.19 -8.70
N VAL A 642 27.81 1.79 -9.96
CA VAL A 642 28.99 1.21 -10.58
C VAL A 642 29.48 2.15 -11.67
N VAL A 643 30.70 2.66 -11.50
CA VAL A 643 31.37 3.52 -12.47
C VAL A 643 32.37 2.69 -13.26
N GLU A 644 32.25 2.72 -14.59
CA GLU A 644 33.20 2.07 -15.50
C GLU A 644 34.33 3.03 -15.85
N VAL A 645 35.54 2.47 -15.91
CA VAL A 645 36.78 3.20 -16.17
C VAL A 645 37.23 2.89 -17.59
N SER A 646 37.32 3.91 -18.42
CA SER A 646 37.90 3.83 -19.75
C SER A 646 39.27 4.49 -19.73
N CYS A 647 40.31 3.80 -20.19
CA CYS A 647 41.63 4.40 -20.36
C CYS A 647 41.86 4.81 -21.82
N ASP A 648 42.72 5.80 -22.03
CA ASP A 648 43.16 6.23 -23.35
C ASP A 648 43.99 5.12 -24.03
N ASP A 649 44.08 5.17 -25.36
CA ASP A 649 44.87 4.20 -26.14
C ASP A 649 46.32 4.11 -25.63
N GLY A 650 46.82 2.89 -25.42
CA GLY A 650 48.14 2.63 -24.84
C GLY A 650 48.15 2.51 -23.31
N TYR A 651 47.00 2.60 -22.64
CA TYR A 651 46.86 2.43 -21.19
C TYR A 651 45.84 1.35 -20.83
N GLU A 652 46.05 0.69 -19.70
CA GLU A 652 45.14 -0.30 -19.11
C GLU A 652 44.67 0.11 -17.72
N ALA A 653 43.39 -0.13 -17.42
CA ALA A 653 42.80 0.21 -16.12
C ALA A 653 43.26 -0.76 -15.02
N SER A 654 43.70 -0.24 -13.87
CA SER A 654 43.96 -1.05 -12.68
C SER A 654 42.70 -1.73 -12.15
N GLN A 655 41.54 -1.08 -12.35
CA GLN A 655 40.21 -1.61 -12.09
C GLN A 655 39.29 -1.15 -13.23
N ALA A 656 38.70 -2.10 -13.96
CA ALA A 656 37.76 -1.78 -15.05
C ALA A 656 36.47 -1.13 -14.53
N THR A 657 36.08 -1.45 -13.29
CA THR A 657 34.91 -0.88 -12.61
C THR A 657 35.21 -0.60 -11.15
N VAL A 658 34.58 0.44 -10.60
CA VAL A 658 34.57 0.76 -9.18
C VAL A 658 33.13 0.93 -8.71
N THR A 659 32.84 0.45 -7.49
CA THR A 659 31.48 0.38 -6.96
C THR A 659 31.41 1.16 -5.66
N CYS A 660 30.41 2.03 -5.50
CA CYS A 660 30.13 2.68 -4.23
C CYS A 660 29.61 1.61 -3.26
N GLN A 661 30.15 1.54 -2.05
CA GLN A 661 29.79 0.51 -1.07
C GLN A 661 28.84 1.08 0.00
N ALA A 662 28.11 0.18 0.66
CA ALA A 662 27.18 0.47 1.76
C ALA A 662 27.77 1.29 2.92
N ASN A 663 29.09 1.32 3.08
CA ASN A 663 29.79 2.09 4.11
C ASN A 663 30.20 3.50 3.65
N GLY A 664 29.78 3.95 2.47
CA GLY A 664 30.14 5.25 1.90
C GLY A 664 31.55 5.33 1.32
N THR A 665 32.18 4.20 0.99
CA THR A 665 33.51 4.17 0.32
C THR A 665 33.47 3.45 -1.02
N TRP A 666 34.34 3.83 -1.95
CA TRP A 666 34.54 3.11 -3.21
C TRP A 666 35.39 1.85 -2.99
N THR A 667 35.15 0.80 -3.80
CA THR A 667 35.96 -0.43 -3.81
C THR A 667 37.45 -0.19 -4.11
N GLY A 668 37.79 0.95 -4.70
CA GLY A 668 39.16 1.40 -4.93
C GLY A 668 39.21 2.75 -5.65
N ALA A 669 40.43 3.22 -5.91
CA ALA A 669 40.68 4.40 -6.72
C ALA A 669 41.30 3.94 -8.05
N PRO A 670 40.59 4.06 -9.19
CA PRO A 670 41.07 3.51 -10.44
C PRO A 670 42.22 4.36 -11.00
N THR A 671 43.15 3.71 -11.69
CA THR A 671 44.30 4.35 -12.34
C THR A 671 44.51 3.73 -13.72
N CYS A 672 44.92 4.54 -14.70
CA CYS A 672 45.31 4.05 -16.02
C CYS A 672 46.83 3.90 -16.07
N ASN A 673 47.29 2.65 -16.21
CA ASN A 673 48.71 2.31 -16.24
C ASN A 673 49.17 2.13 -17.68
N ASP A 674 50.39 2.56 -17.96
CA ASP A 674 51.03 2.40 -19.27
C ASP A 674 51.15 0.91 -19.66
N ILE A 675 50.69 0.56 -20.86
CA ILE A 675 50.88 -0.78 -21.41
C ILE A 675 52.29 -0.86 -21.99
N ASN A 676 53.09 -1.80 -21.51
CA ASN A 676 54.43 -2.00 -22.06
C ASN A 676 54.39 -2.95 -23.27
N GLU A 677 54.14 -2.41 -24.46
CA GLU A 677 53.99 -3.22 -25.68
C GLU A 677 55.26 -3.97 -26.06
N CYS A 678 56.43 -3.51 -25.58
CA CYS A 678 57.71 -4.20 -25.77
C CYS A 678 57.84 -5.48 -24.94
N VAL A 679 57.23 -5.53 -23.75
CA VAL A 679 57.21 -6.73 -22.89
C VAL A 679 56.08 -7.66 -23.30
N GLU A 680 54.91 -7.10 -23.57
CA GLU A 680 53.71 -7.84 -24.01
C GLU A 680 53.84 -8.39 -25.43
N GLY A 681 54.80 -7.89 -26.22
CA GLY A 681 55.05 -8.35 -27.59
C GLY A 681 53.97 -7.91 -28.59
N THR A 682 53.19 -6.90 -28.25
CA THR A 682 52.13 -6.33 -29.09
C THR A 682 52.63 -5.23 -30.04
N HIS A 683 53.91 -4.88 -29.94
CA HIS A 683 54.59 -3.94 -30.85
C HIS A 683 54.69 -4.48 -32.29
N ASN A 684 54.85 -3.57 -33.26
CA ASN A 684 55.05 -3.93 -34.67
C ASN A 684 56.50 -3.70 -35.17
N CYS A 685 57.47 -3.52 -34.26
CA CYS A 685 58.88 -3.36 -34.64
C CYS A 685 59.39 -4.52 -35.51
N HIS A 686 60.28 -4.20 -36.45
CA HIS A 686 60.93 -5.19 -37.32
C HIS A 686 61.70 -6.21 -36.49
N SER A 687 61.88 -7.44 -36.99
CA SER A 687 62.71 -8.46 -36.33
C SER A 687 64.17 -8.04 -36.15
N ASP A 688 64.63 -7.11 -36.99
CA ASP A 688 65.95 -6.48 -36.91
C ASP A 688 65.91 -5.08 -36.28
N ALA A 689 64.95 -4.83 -35.38
CA ALA A 689 64.84 -3.61 -34.58
C ALA A 689 64.68 -3.94 -33.09
N ILE A 690 64.99 -2.95 -32.25
CA ILE A 690 64.72 -2.96 -30.81
C ILE A 690 63.48 -2.10 -30.52
N CYS A 691 62.58 -2.63 -29.69
CA CYS A 691 61.43 -1.91 -29.16
C CYS A 691 61.84 -1.11 -27.93
N ILE A 692 61.37 0.14 -27.84
CA ILE A 692 61.58 1.06 -26.72
C ILE A 692 60.21 1.52 -26.24
N ASN A 693 59.86 1.17 -24.99
CA ASN A 693 58.60 1.56 -24.37
C ASN A 693 58.61 3.06 -24.01
N ASN A 694 57.53 3.76 -24.36
CA ASN A 694 57.27 5.14 -23.98
C ASN A 694 55.93 5.20 -23.26
N GLN A 695 55.62 6.32 -22.60
CA GLN A 695 54.33 6.46 -21.94
C GLN A 695 53.19 6.58 -22.98
N GLY A 696 52.22 5.67 -22.95
CA GLY A 696 51.09 5.54 -23.85
C GLY A 696 51.44 5.06 -25.27
N SER A 697 52.66 4.58 -25.51
CA SER A 697 53.11 4.16 -26.85
C SER A 697 54.46 3.44 -26.83
N PHE A 698 54.86 2.87 -27.96
CA PHE A 698 56.22 2.36 -28.17
C PHE A 698 56.90 2.99 -29.38
N SER A 699 58.22 2.86 -29.46
CA SER A 699 59.04 3.25 -30.61
C SER A 699 60.01 2.15 -31.00
N CYS A 700 60.36 2.09 -32.29
CA CYS A 700 61.23 1.06 -32.84
C CYS A 700 62.52 1.67 -33.37
N ALA A 701 63.67 1.02 -33.15
CA ALA A 701 64.95 1.46 -33.68
C ALA A 701 65.69 0.29 -34.34
N CYS A 702 66.13 0.42 -35.60
CA CYS A 702 66.84 -0.66 -36.28
C CYS A 702 68.15 -1.05 -35.58
N ASN A 703 68.42 -2.35 -35.53
CA ASN A 703 69.65 -2.93 -35.03
C ASN A 703 70.86 -2.46 -35.87
N THR A 704 72.06 -2.57 -35.28
CA THR A 704 73.30 -2.18 -35.95
C THR A 704 73.49 -2.95 -37.26
N GLY A 705 73.78 -2.23 -38.35
CA GLY A 705 73.92 -2.79 -39.69
C GLY A 705 72.66 -2.73 -40.54
N TYR A 706 71.57 -2.17 -40.01
CA TYR A 706 70.30 -1.96 -40.69
C TYR A 706 69.88 -0.48 -40.63
N SER A 707 69.12 -0.02 -41.62
CA SER A 707 68.57 1.34 -41.70
C SER A 707 67.08 1.31 -42.02
N GLY A 708 66.32 2.28 -41.50
CA GLY A 708 64.88 2.41 -41.70
C GLY A 708 64.21 3.12 -40.52
N ASP A 709 62.88 3.00 -40.41
CA ASP A 709 62.06 3.62 -39.36
C ASP A 709 61.85 2.73 -38.12
N GLY A 710 62.49 1.55 -38.09
CA GLY A 710 62.37 0.58 -36.99
C GLY A 710 61.20 -0.39 -37.14
N VAL A 711 60.17 -0.06 -37.91
CA VAL A 711 59.12 -1.00 -38.32
C VAL A 711 59.53 -1.73 -39.60
N VAL A 712 60.27 -1.03 -40.47
CA VAL A 712 60.96 -1.59 -41.63
C VAL A 712 62.45 -1.32 -41.46
N CYS A 713 63.27 -2.38 -41.51
CA CYS A 713 64.72 -2.28 -41.43
C CYS A 713 65.36 -3.02 -42.60
N THR A 714 66.22 -2.35 -43.36
CA THR A 714 66.96 -2.93 -44.49
C THR A 714 68.45 -2.97 -44.20
N ALA A 715 69.13 -4.05 -44.62
CA ALA A 715 70.55 -4.21 -44.39
C ALA A 715 71.38 -3.17 -45.16
N ILE A 716 72.35 -2.55 -44.49
CA ILE A 716 73.22 -1.53 -45.09
C ILE A 716 74.29 -2.20 -45.96
N ASP A 717 74.24 -1.99 -47.28
CA ASP A 717 75.28 -2.46 -48.21
C ASP A 717 76.27 -1.34 -48.58
N CYS A 718 77.45 -1.37 -47.96
CA CYS A 718 78.52 -0.41 -48.22
C CYS A 718 79.16 -0.51 -49.61
N ARG A 719 78.85 -1.54 -50.41
CA ARG A 719 79.38 -1.67 -51.78
C ARG A 719 78.67 -0.76 -52.77
N LEU A 720 77.41 -0.37 -52.48
CA LEU A 720 76.63 0.50 -53.36
C LEU A 720 77.12 1.96 -53.32
N THR A 721 77.80 2.36 -52.26
CA THR A 721 78.30 3.72 -52.04
C THR A 721 79.70 3.98 -52.64
N PHE A 722 80.35 2.98 -53.26
CA PHE A 722 81.70 3.11 -53.81
C PHE A 722 81.83 2.41 -55.19
N PRO A 723 82.15 3.12 -56.27
CA PRO A 723 82.37 2.49 -57.57
C PRO A 723 83.73 1.75 -57.61
N GLY A 724 83.68 0.41 -57.56
CA GLY A 724 84.82 -0.50 -57.68
C GLY A 724 84.74 -1.68 -56.71
N ASN A 725 85.30 -2.86 -57.06
CA ASN A 725 85.28 -4.11 -56.26
C ASN A 725 86.13 -4.05 -54.96
N ASP A 726 86.15 -2.92 -54.27
CA ASP A 726 86.93 -2.76 -53.05
C ASP A 726 86.18 -3.32 -51.83
N VAL A 727 86.90 -3.99 -50.93
CA VAL A 727 86.32 -4.80 -49.83
C VAL A 727 86.71 -4.31 -48.44
N ASN A 728 87.30 -3.11 -48.34
CA ASN A 728 87.89 -2.62 -47.09
C ASN A 728 86.95 -1.75 -46.26
N PHE A 729 85.71 -2.21 -46.09
CA PHE A 729 84.68 -1.52 -45.33
C PHE A 729 84.46 -2.14 -43.95
N ALA A 730 84.01 -1.31 -43.03
CA ALA A 730 83.43 -1.73 -41.76
C ALA A 730 82.30 -0.76 -41.39
N ILE A 731 81.25 -1.28 -40.76
CA ILE A 731 80.10 -0.49 -40.33
C ILE A 731 80.27 -0.13 -38.86
N TYR A 732 80.07 1.14 -38.54
CA TYR A 732 79.95 1.63 -37.17
C TYR A 732 78.90 2.73 -37.12
N ASP A 733 77.98 2.65 -36.15
CA ASP A 733 76.91 3.64 -35.98
C ASP A 733 76.12 3.86 -37.28
N ASN A 734 75.73 2.73 -37.90
CA ASN A 734 75.01 2.66 -39.18
C ASN A 734 75.63 3.47 -40.33
N ARG A 735 76.94 3.76 -40.26
CA ARG A 735 77.74 4.40 -41.30
C ARG A 735 78.84 3.49 -41.80
N CYS A 736 79.11 3.56 -43.10
CA CYS A 736 80.21 2.83 -43.72
C CYS A 736 81.53 3.61 -43.54
N HIS A 737 82.56 2.92 -43.04
CA HIS A 737 83.92 3.45 -43.01
C HIS A 737 84.83 2.59 -43.86
N TRP A 738 85.56 3.25 -44.75
CA TRP A 738 86.52 2.60 -45.64
C TRP A 738 87.94 2.82 -45.14
N PHE A 739 88.73 1.76 -45.09
CA PHE A 739 90.10 1.78 -44.58
C PHE A 739 91.10 1.53 -45.70
N SER A 740 92.01 2.47 -45.90
CA SER A 740 93.06 2.33 -46.91
C SER A 740 93.97 1.11 -46.67
N ARG A 741 94.27 0.35 -47.74
CA ARG A 741 95.10 -0.86 -47.75
C ARG A 741 96.24 -0.80 -48.78
N GLY A 742 97.15 -1.78 -48.74
CA GLY A 742 98.22 -1.90 -49.72
C GLY A 742 99.15 -0.67 -49.86
N SER A 743 99.28 -0.19 -51.10
CA SER A 743 100.16 0.91 -51.54
C SER A 743 99.51 2.31 -51.43
N GLU A 744 98.26 2.41 -50.98
CA GLU A 744 97.52 3.67 -50.82
C GLU A 744 98.05 4.45 -49.60
N VAL A 745 99.14 5.19 -49.81
CA VAL A 745 99.80 5.94 -48.74
C VAL A 745 100.00 7.36 -49.24
N PHE A 746 99.25 8.29 -48.67
CA PHE A 746 99.07 9.63 -49.24
C PHE A 746 99.46 10.74 -48.25
N ASP A 747 99.71 11.93 -48.78
CA ASP A 747 99.63 13.14 -47.96
C ASP A 747 98.17 13.42 -47.58
N TYR A 748 97.97 14.29 -46.59
CA TYR A 748 96.65 14.56 -46.04
C TYR A 748 95.66 15.06 -47.10
N MET A 749 96.11 15.93 -48.01
CA MET A 749 95.24 16.53 -49.02
C MET A 749 94.76 15.52 -50.05
N THR A 750 95.66 14.64 -50.49
CA THR A 750 95.31 13.57 -51.42
C THR A 750 94.39 12.54 -50.75
N ALA A 751 94.61 12.24 -49.47
CA ALA A 751 93.72 11.37 -48.68
C ALA A 751 92.32 11.99 -48.49
N GLU A 752 92.25 13.29 -48.18
CA GLU A 752 91.00 14.02 -48.06
C GLU A 752 90.23 14.03 -49.39
N GLN A 753 90.91 14.39 -50.48
CA GLN A 753 90.33 14.40 -51.81
C GLN A 753 89.86 13.00 -52.25
N PHE A 754 90.56 11.94 -51.87
CA PHE A 754 90.16 10.57 -52.15
C PHE A 754 88.80 10.22 -51.51
N CYS A 755 88.60 10.61 -50.25
CA CYS A 755 87.33 10.38 -49.57
C CYS A 755 86.21 11.25 -50.15
N THR A 756 86.47 12.54 -50.40
CA THR A 756 85.44 13.46 -50.91
C THR A 756 85.00 13.15 -52.33
N THR A 757 85.91 12.73 -53.22
CA THR A 757 85.56 12.32 -54.60
C THR A 757 84.66 11.09 -54.66
N ARG A 758 84.45 10.41 -53.53
CA ARG A 758 83.60 9.22 -53.42
C ARG A 758 82.40 9.42 -52.50
N GLY A 759 81.99 10.67 -52.27
CA GLY A 759 80.82 10.97 -51.44
C GLY A 759 81.03 10.75 -49.95
N GLY A 760 82.28 10.64 -49.50
CA GLY A 760 82.65 10.56 -48.10
C GLY A 760 83.54 11.71 -47.66
N ARG A 761 84.19 11.53 -46.51
CA ARG A 761 85.17 12.46 -45.94
C ARG A 761 86.16 11.70 -45.09
N LEU A 762 87.27 12.31 -44.67
CA LEU A 762 88.14 11.67 -43.69
C LEU A 762 87.38 11.46 -42.37
N VAL A 763 87.58 10.34 -41.69
CA VAL A 763 86.77 9.95 -40.52
C VAL A 763 86.79 10.98 -39.39
N THR A 764 85.64 11.20 -38.78
CA THR A 764 85.51 11.98 -37.54
C THR A 764 85.41 11.07 -36.34
N VAL A 765 86.08 11.42 -35.25
CA VAL A 765 86.10 10.62 -34.02
C VAL A 765 85.69 11.50 -32.85
N LYS A 766 84.39 11.53 -32.56
CA LYS A 766 83.76 12.46 -31.61
C LYS A 766 83.39 11.83 -30.27
N ASP A 767 83.65 10.55 -30.10
CA ASP A 767 83.38 9.81 -28.87
C ASP A 767 84.39 8.66 -28.70
N SER A 768 84.47 8.15 -27.47
CA SER A 768 85.39 7.08 -27.09
C SER A 768 85.06 5.73 -27.73
N ALA A 769 83.79 5.47 -28.02
CA ALA A 769 83.37 4.19 -28.59
C ALA A 769 83.85 4.08 -30.05
N LYS A 770 83.72 5.15 -30.83
CA LYS A 770 84.20 5.22 -32.22
C LYS A 770 85.72 5.14 -32.28
N GLN A 771 86.41 5.78 -31.33
CA GLN A 771 87.86 5.66 -31.21
C GLN A 771 88.29 4.20 -30.95
N GLN A 772 87.70 3.55 -29.95
CA GLN A 772 88.03 2.16 -29.62
C GLN A 772 87.72 1.20 -30.76
N TRP A 773 86.59 1.40 -31.45
CA TRP A 773 86.21 0.60 -32.60
C TRP A 773 87.24 0.73 -33.74
N ILE A 774 87.63 1.96 -34.10
CA ILE A 774 88.68 2.22 -35.11
C ILE A 774 90.00 1.55 -34.69
N GLU A 775 90.41 1.70 -33.43
CA GLU A 775 91.64 1.08 -32.91
C GLU A 775 91.62 -0.44 -33.06
N ASN A 776 90.55 -1.08 -32.61
CA ASN A 776 90.39 -2.54 -32.69
C ASN A 776 90.41 -3.01 -34.14
N TYR A 777 89.71 -2.30 -35.04
CA TYR A 777 89.70 -2.64 -36.45
C TYR A 777 91.10 -2.54 -37.07
N ILE A 778 91.82 -1.44 -36.83
CA ILE A 778 93.17 -1.24 -37.35
C ILE A 778 94.16 -2.28 -36.78
N ILE A 779 94.04 -2.63 -35.50
CA ILE A 779 94.94 -3.58 -34.84
C ILE A 779 94.77 -4.98 -35.42
N ASN A 780 93.53 -5.42 -35.60
CA ASN A 780 93.19 -6.79 -35.97
C ASN A 780 93.28 -7.02 -37.48
N ASN A 781 92.98 -6.01 -38.30
CA ASN A 781 92.74 -6.21 -39.74
C ASN A 781 93.75 -5.51 -40.66
N LEU A 782 94.66 -4.67 -40.14
CA LEU A 782 95.52 -3.81 -40.98
C LEU A 782 97.02 -3.83 -40.56
N PRO A 783 97.95 -3.75 -41.54
CA PRO A 783 99.40 -3.75 -41.29
C PRO A 783 99.89 -2.48 -40.56
N ARG A 784 101.13 -2.53 -40.03
CA ARG A 784 101.70 -1.49 -39.15
C ARG A 784 101.96 -0.14 -39.85
N ARG A 785 100.94 0.72 -39.96
CA ARG A 785 101.01 2.13 -40.38
C ARG A 785 100.12 3.01 -39.51
N ASN A 786 100.35 4.33 -39.55
CA ASN A 786 99.48 5.33 -38.94
C ASN A 786 98.41 5.78 -39.94
N PHE A 787 97.29 6.30 -39.44
CA PHE A 787 96.13 6.65 -40.27
C PHE A 787 95.74 8.11 -40.10
N TRP A 788 95.59 8.85 -41.19
CA TRP A 788 94.97 10.17 -41.22
C TRP A 788 93.50 10.07 -40.80
N ILE A 789 93.10 11.02 -39.96
CA ILE A 789 91.71 11.27 -39.58
C ILE A 789 91.33 12.69 -40.00
N GLY A 790 90.04 13.02 -40.00
CA GLY A 790 89.52 14.27 -40.52
C GLY A 790 89.77 15.52 -39.68
N LEU A 791 90.69 15.49 -38.71
CA LEU A 791 90.98 16.63 -37.82
C LEU A 791 92.21 17.40 -38.32
N LYS A 792 92.07 18.72 -38.49
CA LYS A 792 93.13 19.62 -38.98
C LYS A 792 92.95 21.06 -38.48
N ASP A 793 94.02 21.84 -38.36
CA ASP A 793 94.01 23.27 -37.99
C ASP A 793 94.73 24.17 -39.02
N ARG A 794 94.81 23.71 -40.27
CA ARG A 794 95.51 24.36 -41.40
C ARG A 794 95.15 25.83 -41.69
N HIS A 795 93.97 26.27 -41.27
CA HIS A 795 93.47 27.62 -41.58
C HIS A 795 93.76 28.61 -40.44
N ILE A 796 93.68 28.14 -39.19
CA ILE A 796 93.86 28.95 -37.99
C ILE A 796 94.58 28.05 -36.97
N GLU A 797 95.85 28.37 -36.69
CA GLU A 797 96.70 27.64 -35.74
C GLU A 797 95.98 27.48 -34.38
N LYS A 798 95.94 26.25 -33.85
CA LYS A 798 95.23 25.83 -32.62
C LYS A 798 93.71 25.80 -32.71
N SER A 799 93.10 26.11 -33.86
CA SER A 799 91.66 25.98 -34.08
C SER A 799 91.40 24.78 -34.98
N PHE A 800 91.31 23.61 -34.36
CA PHE A 800 91.04 22.37 -35.08
C PHE A 800 89.60 22.30 -35.59
N MET A 801 89.44 21.78 -36.79
CA MET A 801 88.15 21.55 -37.44
C MET A 801 88.11 20.14 -37.99
N TRP A 802 86.98 19.48 -37.79
CA TRP A 802 86.68 18.17 -38.36
C TRP A 802 86.29 18.28 -39.83
N SER A 803 86.39 17.17 -40.54
CA SER A 803 86.05 17.07 -41.96
C SER A 803 84.56 17.27 -42.29
N ASP A 804 83.65 17.28 -41.29
CA ASP A 804 82.23 17.71 -41.47
C ASP A 804 82.08 19.23 -41.39
N GLY A 805 83.14 19.97 -41.08
CA GLY A 805 83.09 21.41 -40.84
C GLY A 805 82.77 21.78 -39.39
N THR A 806 82.58 20.82 -38.47
CA THR A 806 82.42 21.16 -37.04
C THR A 806 83.75 21.53 -36.40
N SER A 807 83.76 22.60 -35.60
CA SER A 807 84.92 23.02 -34.81
C SER A 807 85.17 22.09 -33.63
N PHE A 808 86.43 21.81 -33.34
CA PHE A 808 86.84 21.04 -32.16
C PHE A 808 87.13 22.00 -30.98
N SER A 809 86.42 21.82 -29.87
CA SER A 809 86.39 22.70 -28.71
C SER A 809 86.91 22.03 -27.43
N ASN A 810 87.30 22.83 -26.43
CA ASN A 810 87.66 22.34 -25.10
C ASN A 810 86.43 21.76 -24.40
N GLY A 811 86.36 20.42 -24.32
CA GLY A 811 85.22 19.67 -23.80
C GLY A 811 84.79 18.53 -24.73
N ASP A 812 85.15 18.63 -26.01
CA ASP A 812 84.94 17.56 -26.98
C ASP A 812 85.82 16.36 -26.66
N TYR A 813 85.34 15.17 -27.03
CA TYR A 813 86.11 13.94 -26.90
C TYR A 813 87.46 14.06 -27.61
N SER A 814 88.53 13.67 -26.93
CA SER A 814 89.85 13.62 -27.53
C SER A 814 90.68 12.45 -27.03
N ASN A 815 91.55 11.94 -27.90
CA ASN A 815 92.50 10.89 -27.56
C ASN A 815 93.95 11.33 -27.83
N TRP A 816 94.27 12.58 -27.52
CA TRP A 816 95.61 13.13 -27.74
C TRP A 816 96.69 12.35 -26.99
N HIS A 817 97.84 12.14 -27.64
CA HIS A 817 99.02 11.63 -26.97
C HIS A 817 99.48 12.64 -25.91
N ARG A 818 99.96 12.18 -24.74
CA ARG A 818 100.28 13.04 -23.57
C ARG A 818 101.21 14.23 -23.88
N VAL A 819 102.03 14.12 -24.93
CA VAL A 819 102.98 15.16 -25.38
C VAL A 819 102.36 16.11 -26.42
N ASP A 820 101.25 15.72 -27.03
CA ASP A 820 100.57 16.37 -28.16
C ASP A 820 99.17 16.88 -27.77
N ASN A 821 98.87 17.00 -26.46
CA ASN A 821 97.61 17.57 -25.95
C ASN A 821 97.63 19.10 -26.08
N PRO A 822 96.81 19.66 -26.99
CA PRO A 822 97.26 20.28 -28.25
C PRO A 822 98.63 21.00 -28.14
N PRO A 823 99.61 20.67 -28.99
CA PRO A 823 101.02 21.03 -28.77
C PRO A 823 101.26 22.55 -28.81
N LYS A 824 102.03 23.03 -27.82
CA LYS A 824 102.57 24.40 -27.79
C LYS A 824 103.64 24.54 -28.88
N HIS A 825 103.26 25.12 -30.02
CA HIS A 825 104.10 25.72 -31.08
C HIS A 825 104.82 24.78 -32.06
N HIS A 826 104.19 24.48 -33.20
CA HIS A 826 104.90 24.12 -34.44
C HIS A 826 104.11 24.52 -35.71
N LYS A 827 104.47 25.64 -36.35
CA LYS A 827 103.85 26.22 -37.57
C LYS A 827 103.80 25.34 -38.85
N LEU A 828 104.10 24.05 -38.77
CA LEU A 828 104.23 23.13 -39.93
C LEU A 828 103.57 21.77 -39.70
N ARG A 829 102.78 21.61 -38.63
CA ARG A 829 102.14 20.34 -38.26
C ARG A 829 100.68 20.64 -37.99
N ASP A 830 99.85 20.46 -39.02
CA ASP A 830 98.47 20.94 -38.97
C ASP A 830 97.44 19.83 -39.19
N CYS A 831 97.90 18.57 -39.28
CA CYS A 831 97.07 17.43 -39.67
C CYS A 831 97.24 16.28 -38.68
N VAL A 832 96.13 15.59 -38.36
CA VAL A 832 96.11 14.62 -37.26
C VAL A 832 96.08 13.19 -37.78
N ILE A 833 96.87 12.34 -37.13
CA ILE A 833 96.83 10.88 -37.33
C ILE A 833 96.41 10.17 -36.05
N ILE A 834 95.80 9.00 -36.20
CA ILE A 834 95.80 7.95 -35.17
C ILE A 834 97.09 7.16 -35.29
N HIS A 835 97.86 7.12 -34.21
CA HIS A 835 99.08 6.32 -34.13
C HIS A 835 98.74 4.88 -33.76
N ARG A 836 98.92 3.91 -34.67
CA ARG A 836 98.48 2.51 -34.43
C ARG A 836 99.02 1.87 -33.15
N VAL A 837 100.31 2.09 -32.82
CA VAL A 837 100.93 1.48 -31.61
C VAL A 837 100.48 2.16 -30.32
N ARG A 838 100.52 3.50 -30.27
CA ARG A 838 100.16 4.27 -29.07
C ARG A 838 98.66 4.44 -28.91
N LYS A 839 97.89 4.14 -29.95
CA LYS A 839 96.44 4.29 -30.08
C LYS A 839 95.93 5.75 -29.99
N GLN A 840 96.80 6.67 -29.60
CA GLN A 840 96.51 8.08 -29.43
C GLN A 840 96.71 8.91 -30.71
N TRP A 841 96.08 10.08 -30.72
CA TRP A 841 96.17 11.09 -31.77
C TRP A 841 97.48 11.87 -31.67
N ALA A 842 98.06 12.18 -32.82
CA ALA A 842 99.26 12.99 -32.90
C ALA A 842 99.18 13.97 -34.08
N VAL A 843 99.59 15.21 -33.83
CA VAL A 843 99.68 16.24 -34.86
C VAL A 843 100.99 16.07 -35.64
N VAL A 844 100.89 15.98 -36.97
CA VAL A 844 102.03 15.75 -37.86
C VAL A 844 101.96 16.66 -39.09
N ASN A 845 103.08 16.80 -39.78
CA ASN A 845 103.13 17.56 -41.04
C ASN A 845 102.25 16.89 -42.11
N CYS A 846 101.31 17.67 -42.66
CA CYS A 846 100.32 17.23 -43.65
C CYS A 846 100.94 16.61 -44.91
N ASN A 847 102.17 17.00 -45.28
CA ASN A 847 102.87 16.52 -46.47
C ASN A 847 103.52 15.13 -46.30
N LYS A 848 103.34 14.46 -45.16
CA LYS A 848 103.88 13.12 -44.91
C LYS A 848 103.16 12.06 -45.77
N LYS A 849 103.78 11.64 -46.87
CA LYS A 849 103.31 10.56 -47.77
C LYS A 849 103.58 9.14 -47.24
N ARG A 850 103.42 8.92 -45.93
CA ARG A 850 103.69 7.61 -45.28
C ARG A 850 102.55 7.10 -44.40
N ASN A 851 101.46 7.86 -44.33
CA ASN A 851 100.28 7.51 -43.54
C ASN A 851 99.18 6.99 -44.46
N ARG A 852 98.43 6.01 -43.98
CA ARG A 852 97.16 5.58 -44.57
C ARG A 852 96.06 6.50 -44.10
N PHE A 853 94.81 6.26 -44.46
CA PHE A 853 93.69 7.11 -44.07
C PHE A 853 92.40 6.30 -44.00
N ILE A 854 91.41 6.88 -43.34
CA ILE A 854 90.10 6.27 -43.13
C ILE A 854 89.07 7.24 -43.66
N CYS A 855 88.22 6.76 -44.57
CA CYS A 855 87.07 7.51 -45.03
C CYS A 855 85.84 7.13 -44.22
N GLU A 856 85.04 8.11 -43.87
CA GLU A 856 83.68 7.98 -43.38
C GLU A 856 82.75 8.39 -44.52
N MET A 857 81.92 7.45 -44.97
CA MET A 857 81.01 7.64 -46.10
C MET A 857 79.69 8.27 -45.62
N ALA A 858 79.01 9.01 -46.49
CA ALA A 858 77.60 9.32 -46.28
C ALA A 858 76.78 8.02 -46.35
N ASN A 859 75.67 7.95 -45.60
CA ASN A 859 74.74 6.82 -45.70
C ASN A 859 74.22 6.71 -47.15
N PRO A 860 74.08 5.50 -47.70
CA PRO A 860 73.42 5.29 -48.98
C PRO A 860 71.99 5.83 -49.00
#